data_AF-A0A4Q4W6E5-F1
#
_entry.id   AF-A0A4Q4W6E5-F1
#
_cell.length_a   1.000
_cell.length_b   1.000
_cell.length_c   1.000
_cell.angle_alpha   90.00
_cell.angle_beta   90.00
_cell.angle_gamma   90.00
#
_symmetry.space_group_name_H-M   'P 1'
#
loop_
_entity.id
_entity.type
_entity.pdbx_description
1 polymer ?
#
loop_
_entity_poly.entity_id
_entity_poly.type
_entity_poly.pdbx_seq_one_letter_code
_entity_poly.pdbx_strand_id
1 'polypeptide(L)'
;MLEAQSLGGHDSVQGQVHQFKSGISINPTSKSHVESSDNDDAEDPKLTITDEKKAEDGGFDAGTAAGIKRGLQVNAAGYKDQLKRQYGGVYHWATIAAGPRWRWMIGFFTCWINFYGWVFDLTALVQITANILVEMYATWHPDSVAKPWRVYIMYIGVLWISTLFAIFANQLMPYTQNAGMLFVVVGGIVARIPWWDVWATVHLASQQLRDNAVLFSGIFGLVNEGLSCHVYATLSVSAIATGLGAIPLGNTSAFLALTGSFNVLTTVSYAIPFNANMLTGRKYLAAGPFHLRKLGWGINLAAVFLIAMFDFFFCFTYSLQTSAAAMDCNNVILVGILVVSSIWWLVHATRHYPEPRVLQLYIHDDYVPADMSARYAKMKYLQAGLVSLALATSVAARAVSGESTGLSTSVAARAVSDESTGLSARQSKFVTTDGTRFKIDGVTKYYAGTNSYWISFLTNNADVDLTLDQLARSGLKILRIWGFNDVTSVPGSGTVYFQHLRAGGGSTINTGANGLQRLDYIVRAAERRGIKLIINFVNYWDDYGGMAAYVRVFGGSKNTWYTNAAAQAQYRAYIRAVVSRFVDSPAILAWELANEPRCNGCPTSVITKWATETSAYVKSLDPNHLVTLGDEGFGLQGDGSYPYQFTEGVDFKANLAIKSLDFGTFHLYPSHWGTSFDWGNGWVRSHAAACKAAGKPCVFEEYGAPQNHCALQRPWQVTSVNSEGMAADLFWQLGTTLSTGRTHDDTFTIYVGDSDWKCLVTDHVAAIGR
;
A
#
# COMPACT_ATOMS: atom_id res chain seq x y z
N MET A 1 28.93 8.60 11.02
CA MET A 1 29.07 9.75 10.10
C MET A 1 28.08 9.76 8.91
N LEU A 2 27.09 8.85 8.83
CA LEU A 2 26.03 8.90 7.80
C LEU A 2 24.66 9.40 8.31
N GLU A 3 24.42 9.45 9.63
CA GLU A 3 23.22 10.10 10.19
C GLU A 3 23.33 11.63 10.28
N ALA A 4 24.56 12.17 10.30
CA ALA A 4 24.80 13.62 10.37
C ALA A 4 24.31 14.40 9.13
N GLN A 5 23.97 13.72 8.03
CA GLN A 5 23.43 14.36 6.81
C GLN A 5 21.90 14.35 6.75
N SER A 6 21.19 13.80 7.75
CA SER A 6 19.72 13.86 7.83
C SER A 6 19.19 15.15 8.47
N LEU A 7 20.06 16.06 8.94
CA LEU A 7 19.68 17.22 9.78
C LEU A 7 20.05 18.59 9.18
N GLY A 8 20.73 18.62 8.02
CA GLY A 8 21.12 19.86 7.34
C GLY A 8 19.98 20.50 6.53
N GLY A 9 18.90 20.92 7.19
CA GLY A 9 17.72 21.46 6.49
C GLY A 9 16.78 22.35 7.32
N HIS A 10 17.22 22.84 8.49
CA HIS A 10 16.36 23.62 9.39
C HIS A 10 16.69 25.12 9.50
N ASP A 11 17.75 25.61 8.83
CA ASP A 11 18.18 27.02 8.85
C ASP A 11 17.97 27.72 7.50
N SER A 12 16.72 28.12 7.21
CA SER A 12 16.44 29.16 6.20
C SER A 12 15.08 29.87 6.34
N VAL A 13 14.38 29.75 7.49
CA VAL A 13 13.03 30.34 7.70
C VAL A 13 12.98 31.27 8.92
N GLN A 14 14.03 32.07 9.12
CA GLN A 14 14.01 33.23 10.04
C GLN A 14 14.40 34.56 9.38
N GLY A 15 14.46 34.59 8.04
CA GLY A 15 14.95 35.73 7.26
C GLY A 15 13.92 36.45 6.39
N GLN A 16 12.62 36.46 6.73
CA GLN A 16 11.62 37.19 5.93
C GLN A 16 10.35 37.63 6.69
N VAL A 17 10.49 38.14 7.92
CA VAL A 17 9.41 38.85 8.66
C VAL A 17 9.85 40.28 9.06
N HIS A 18 10.53 40.98 8.16
CA HIS A 18 10.83 42.42 8.32
C HIS A 18 11.01 43.11 6.96
N GLN A 19 9.90 43.35 6.26
CA GLN A 19 9.67 44.53 5.40
C GLN A 19 8.27 44.41 4.76
N PHE A 20 7.31 45.20 5.28
CA PHE A 20 6.22 45.87 4.55
C PHE A 20 5.27 46.52 5.58
N LYS A 21 5.78 47.56 6.26
CA LYS A 21 5.00 48.59 6.96
C LYS A 21 5.51 49.95 6.49
N SER A 22 4.80 50.59 5.56
CA SER A 22 5.01 51.98 5.15
C SER A 22 3.82 52.46 4.31
N GLY A 23 3.16 53.57 4.70
CA GLY A 23 1.86 54.01 4.17
C GLY A 23 0.72 53.70 5.16
N ILE A 24 0.34 54.53 6.16
CA ILE A 24 0.09 55.99 6.18
C ILE A 24 -1.01 56.34 5.16
N SER A 25 -2.18 56.93 5.49
CA SER A 25 -2.74 57.41 6.78
C SER A 25 -4.21 57.88 6.62
N ILE A 26 -5.08 57.66 7.63
CA ILE A 26 -6.09 58.58 8.25
C ILE A 26 -6.88 59.53 7.29
N ASN A 27 -8.22 59.58 7.21
CA ASN A 27 -9.22 59.92 8.26
C ASN A 27 -10.69 59.62 7.81
N PRO A 28 -11.72 59.68 8.70
CA PRO A 28 -13.14 59.43 8.37
C PRO A 28 -14.00 60.72 8.20
N THR A 29 -15.34 60.58 8.19
CA THR A 29 -16.42 61.62 8.04
C THR A 29 -16.73 62.05 6.59
N SER A 30 -17.96 62.38 6.14
CA SER A 30 -19.33 62.38 6.72
C SER A 30 -20.46 62.55 5.67
N LYS A 31 -21.67 62.04 5.98
CA LYS A 31 -23.04 62.60 5.73
C LYS A 31 -23.63 62.81 4.30
N SER A 32 -24.98 62.89 4.28
CA SER A 32 -25.95 63.32 3.25
C SER A 32 -26.19 62.36 2.06
N HIS A 33 -27.40 61.82 1.86
CA HIS A 33 -28.63 62.42 1.24
C HIS A 33 -28.52 62.47 -0.31
N VAL A 34 -29.54 62.17 -1.14
CA VAL A 34 -30.99 61.91 -0.93
C VAL A 34 -31.59 61.17 -2.16
N GLU A 35 -32.72 60.44 -2.00
CA GLU A 35 -33.70 59.95 -3.03
C GLU A 35 -33.16 59.15 -4.26
N SER A 36 -33.85 58.21 -4.92
CA SER A 36 -35.04 57.34 -4.72
C SER A 36 -34.84 56.13 -5.68
N SER A 37 -35.71 55.14 -5.96
CA SER A 37 -37.08 54.72 -5.60
C SER A 37 -37.23 53.24 -6.05
N ASP A 38 -38.14 52.35 -5.64
CA ASP A 38 -39.15 52.25 -4.56
C ASP A 38 -39.61 50.74 -4.44
N ASN A 39 -40.58 50.44 -3.55
CA ASN A 39 -41.48 49.27 -3.47
C ASN A 39 -41.03 47.86 -2.94
N ASP A 40 -41.64 47.53 -1.80
CA ASP A 40 -42.42 46.29 -1.48
C ASP A 40 -41.70 45.01 -0.97
N ASP A 41 -41.41 45.04 0.34
CA ASP A 41 -42.00 44.18 1.39
C ASP A 41 -42.22 42.66 1.17
N ALA A 42 -41.58 41.84 2.02
CA ALA A 42 -42.24 40.88 2.93
C ALA A 42 -41.23 40.10 3.81
N GLU A 43 -41.04 40.65 5.01
CA GLU A 43 -40.72 40.10 6.34
C GLU A 43 -40.40 38.60 6.60
N ASP A 44 -39.43 38.42 7.52
CA ASP A 44 -38.97 37.17 8.15
C ASP A 44 -38.94 37.35 9.69
N PRO A 45 -39.65 36.55 10.50
CA PRO A 45 -39.67 36.71 11.96
C PRO A 45 -38.73 35.74 12.69
N LYS A 46 -37.63 36.28 13.23
CA LYS A 46 -36.83 35.63 14.29
C LYS A 46 -37.61 35.54 15.61
N LEU A 47 -37.62 34.37 16.25
CA LEU A 47 -37.75 34.24 17.72
C LEU A 47 -37.01 32.95 18.17
N THR A 48 -35.84 33.02 18.84
CA THR A 48 -35.55 33.28 20.27
C THR A 48 -35.28 31.97 21.03
N ILE A 49 -34.21 31.95 21.84
CA ILE A 49 -33.72 30.79 22.61
C ILE A 49 -33.92 31.02 24.11
N THR A 50 -34.56 30.07 24.81
CA THR A 50 -34.49 29.72 26.25
C THR A 50 -35.10 28.31 26.40
N ASP A 51 -34.75 27.42 27.33
CA ASP A 51 -33.74 27.39 28.40
C ASP A 51 -33.28 25.93 28.65
N GLU A 52 -32.13 25.74 29.31
CA GLU A 52 -31.57 24.42 29.64
C GLU A 52 -32.24 23.73 30.85
N LYS A 53 -32.35 22.39 30.83
CA LYS A 53 -32.21 21.57 32.05
C LYS A 53 -31.81 20.10 31.81
N LYS A 54 -30.51 19.83 32.05
CA LYS A 54 -29.87 18.59 32.56
C LYS A 54 -30.33 17.20 32.03
N ALA A 55 -29.57 16.70 31.07
CA ALA A 55 -28.74 15.48 31.11
C ALA A 55 -29.16 14.24 31.95
N GLU A 56 -29.18 13.09 31.28
CA GLU A 56 -28.59 11.82 31.75
C GLU A 56 -28.09 10.98 30.55
N ASP A 57 -26.89 10.41 30.69
CA ASP A 57 -26.17 9.34 29.94
C ASP A 57 -26.04 9.34 28.39
N GLY A 58 -24.79 9.19 27.89
CA GLY A 58 -24.53 8.93 26.46
C GLY A 58 -23.10 9.05 25.90
N GLY A 59 -22.16 9.72 26.58
CA GLY A 59 -20.70 9.60 26.35
C GLY A 59 -20.13 9.92 24.94
N PHE A 60 -20.04 11.20 24.57
CA PHE A 60 -19.08 11.69 23.54
C PHE A 60 -17.80 12.19 24.24
N ASP A 61 -16.66 11.52 24.01
CA ASP A 61 -15.39 11.94 24.64
C ASP A 61 -14.74 13.13 23.94
N ALA A 62 -14.40 14.15 24.74
CA ALA A 62 -14.00 15.48 24.32
C ALA A 62 -12.53 15.61 23.83
N GLY A 63 -12.08 14.70 22.96
CA GLY A 63 -10.75 14.76 22.34
C GLY A 63 -10.65 15.73 21.15
N THR A 64 -11.74 15.93 20.41
CA THR A 64 -11.72 16.58 19.09
C THR A 64 -11.77 18.12 19.13
N ALA A 65 -12.32 18.71 20.20
CA ALA A 65 -12.65 20.13 20.26
C ALA A 65 -11.45 21.08 20.50
N ALA A 66 -10.30 20.57 20.96
CA ALA A 66 -9.13 21.40 21.30
C ALA A 66 -8.23 21.75 20.09
N GLY A 67 -8.42 21.11 18.93
CA GLY A 67 -7.56 21.30 17.75
C GLY A 67 -7.88 22.52 16.88
N ILE A 68 -9.10 23.07 16.96
CA ILE A 68 -9.62 24.06 16.00
C ILE A 68 -9.33 25.50 16.46
N LYS A 69 -8.07 25.79 16.79
CA LYS A 69 -7.63 27.18 17.10
C LYS A 69 -6.18 27.54 16.73
N ARG A 70 -5.41 26.63 16.10
CA ARG A 70 -3.99 26.90 15.70
C ARG A 70 -3.56 26.36 14.33
N GLY A 71 -4.48 26.15 13.39
CA GLY A 71 -4.16 26.07 11.94
C GLY A 71 -3.24 24.93 11.46
N LEU A 72 -2.87 23.98 12.32
CA LEU A 72 -2.07 22.80 11.97
C LEU A 72 -2.87 21.53 12.28
N GLN A 73 -3.48 20.93 11.26
CA GLN A 73 -3.84 19.51 11.33
C GLN A 73 -2.54 18.69 11.17
N VAL A 74 -1.82 18.48 12.27
CA VAL A 74 -0.82 17.41 12.32
C VAL A 74 -1.58 16.09 12.39
N ASN A 75 -1.87 15.57 11.22
CA ASN A 75 -2.40 14.23 11.03
C ASN A 75 -1.53 13.21 11.78
N ALA A 76 -2.17 12.26 12.49
CA ALA A 76 -1.47 11.13 13.11
C ALA A 76 -0.68 10.28 12.08
N ALA A 77 -0.96 10.46 10.78
CA ALA A 77 -0.17 9.97 9.67
C ALA A 77 1.26 10.53 9.63
N GLY A 78 1.49 11.82 9.90
CA GLY A 78 2.83 12.41 9.97
C GLY A 78 3.69 11.79 11.08
N TYR A 79 3.05 11.45 12.20
CA TYR A 79 3.67 10.66 13.27
C TYR A 79 3.91 9.21 12.82
N LYS A 80 2.92 8.55 12.18
CA LYS A 80 3.08 7.19 11.62
C LYS A 80 4.17 7.08 10.55
N ASP A 81 4.46 8.13 9.79
CA ASP A 81 5.54 8.12 8.79
C ASP A 81 6.92 8.42 9.40
N GLN A 82 7.00 9.22 10.48
CA GLN A 82 8.19 9.21 11.35
C GLN A 82 8.38 7.81 11.98
N LEU A 83 7.31 7.16 12.41
CA LEU A 83 7.27 5.76 12.88
C LEU A 83 7.54 4.70 11.78
N LYS A 84 7.71 5.08 10.50
CA LYS A 84 8.21 4.18 9.44
C LYS A 84 9.68 4.40 9.12
N ARG A 85 10.21 5.61 9.33
CA ARG A 85 11.58 5.98 8.93
C ARG A 85 12.69 5.45 9.84
N GLN A 86 12.39 5.05 11.08
CA GLN A 86 13.40 4.66 12.09
C GLN A 86 13.56 3.14 12.31
N TYR A 87 12.84 2.26 11.61
CA TYR A 87 12.67 0.86 12.03
C TYR A 87 13.04 -0.13 10.91
N GLY A 88 14.12 -0.89 11.12
CA GLY A 88 14.51 -2.00 10.22
C GLY A 88 15.65 -1.71 9.23
N GLY A 89 16.40 -0.61 9.41
CA GLY A 89 17.38 -0.14 8.42
C GLY A 89 18.34 -1.21 7.88
N VAL A 90 18.96 -2.04 8.73
CA VAL A 90 20.10 -2.89 8.33
C VAL A 90 19.71 -3.99 7.34
N TYR A 91 18.69 -4.80 7.67
CA TYR A 91 18.24 -5.87 6.76
C TYR A 91 17.64 -5.29 5.48
N HIS A 92 16.97 -4.13 5.58
CA HIS A 92 16.41 -3.43 4.44
C HIS A 92 17.50 -3.01 3.44
N TRP A 93 18.53 -2.31 3.91
CA TRP A 93 19.69 -1.94 3.09
C TRP A 93 20.44 -3.16 2.55
N ALA A 94 20.56 -4.24 3.32
CA ALA A 94 21.21 -5.48 2.87
C ALA A 94 20.43 -6.16 1.73
N THR A 95 19.10 -6.18 1.84
CA THR A 95 18.20 -6.75 0.82
C THR A 95 18.30 -5.98 -0.50
N ILE A 96 18.36 -4.64 -0.46
CA ILE A 96 18.53 -3.80 -1.66
C ILE A 96 19.93 -3.97 -2.24
N ALA A 97 20.97 -3.82 -1.41
CA ALA A 97 22.36 -3.87 -1.84
C ALA A 97 22.77 -5.21 -2.49
N ALA A 98 22.10 -6.30 -2.14
CA ALA A 98 22.29 -7.64 -2.68
C ALA A 98 21.74 -7.85 -4.11
N GLY A 99 20.84 -6.98 -4.57
CA GLY A 99 20.21 -7.06 -5.89
C GLY A 99 19.29 -8.28 -6.11
N PRO A 100 18.66 -8.39 -7.30
CA PRO A 100 17.57 -9.33 -7.56
C PRO A 100 17.89 -10.81 -7.28
N ARG A 101 19.16 -11.20 -7.43
CA ARG A 101 19.61 -12.60 -7.36
C ARG A 101 19.84 -13.13 -5.93
N TRP A 102 20.32 -12.28 -5.01
CA TRP A 102 20.75 -12.70 -3.67
C TRP A 102 19.94 -12.06 -2.53
N ARG A 103 19.09 -11.07 -2.85
CA ARG A 103 18.23 -10.32 -1.92
C ARG A 103 17.56 -11.14 -0.82
N TRP A 104 16.92 -12.26 -1.15
CA TRP A 104 16.14 -13.03 -0.18
C TRP A 104 17.02 -13.69 0.88
N MET A 105 18.13 -14.30 0.44
CA MET A 105 19.08 -14.97 1.32
C MET A 105 19.81 -13.93 2.19
N ILE A 106 20.35 -12.88 1.57
CA ILE A 106 21.11 -11.84 2.26
C ILE A 106 20.21 -11.06 3.24
N GLY A 107 19.00 -10.67 2.83
CA GLY A 107 18.04 -10.01 3.70
C GLY A 107 17.62 -10.86 4.92
N PHE A 108 17.32 -12.14 4.70
CA PHE A 108 16.94 -13.07 5.77
C PHE A 108 18.06 -13.25 6.81
N PHE A 109 19.29 -13.55 6.37
CA PHE A 109 20.41 -13.75 7.30
C PHE A 109 20.77 -12.45 8.03
N THR A 110 20.79 -11.29 7.36
CA THR A 110 21.00 -10.00 8.05
C THR A 110 19.91 -9.73 9.09
N CYS A 111 18.64 -10.05 8.80
CA CYS A 111 17.54 -9.86 9.73
C CYS A 111 17.70 -10.72 10.99
N TRP A 112 18.01 -12.02 10.84
CA TRP A 112 18.18 -12.94 11.96
C TRP A 112 19.41 -12.63 12.82
N ILE A 113 20.55 -12.35 12.19
CA ILE A 113 21.79 -11.96 12.90
C ILE A 113 21.56 -10.69 13.72
N ASN A 114 20.94 -9.66 13.13
CA ASN A 114 20.62 -8.42 13.82
C ASN A 114 19.63 -8.64 14.97
N PHE A 115 18.58 -9.45 14.77
CA PHE A 115 17.59 -9.76 15.81
C PHE A 115 18.22 -10.43 17.05
N TYR A 116 19.04 -11.46 16.88
CA TYR A 116 19.73 -12.10 18.00
C TYR A 116 20.66 -11.13 18.73
N GLY A 117 21.32 -10.22 17.99
CA GLY A 117 22.06 -9.11 18.56
C GLY A 117 21.21 -8.30 19.54
N TRP A 118 20.13 -7.68 19.08
CA TRP A 118 19.28 -6.83 19.94
C TRP A 118 18.66 -7.57 21.13
N VAL A 119 18.29 -8.85 20.97
CA VAL A 119 17.83 -9.68 22.10
C VAL A 119 18.93 -9.89 23.15
N PHE A 120 20.19 -10.05 22.74
CA PHE A 120 21.32 -10.17 23.66
C PHE A 120 21.66 -8.85 24.36
N ASP A 121 21.56 -7.71 23.66
CA ASP A 121 21.72 -6.37 24.25
C ASP A 121 20.66 -6.05 25.30
N LEU A 122 19.39 -6.30 24.97
CA LEU A 122 18.28 -6.20 25.93
C LEU A 122 18.56 -7.02 27.19
N THR A 123 19.00 -8.27 27.02
CA THR A 123 19.35 -9.16 28.12
C THR A 123 20.54 -8.59 28.92
N ALA A 124 21.58 -8.09 28.26
CA ALA A 124 22.75 -7.48 28.90
C ALA A 124 22.39 -6.24 29.73
N LEU A 125 21.60 -5.32 29.18
CA LEU A 125 21.26 -4.04 29.80
C LEU A 125 20.34 -4.19 31.01
N VAL A 126 19.36 -5.09 30.93
CA VAL A 126 18.52 -5.44 32.10
C VAL A 126 19.38 -6.10 33.18
N GLN A 127 20.35 -6.95 32.81
CA GLN A 127 21.27 -7.57 33.77
C GLN A 127 22.19 -6.55 34.45
N ILE A 128 22.74 -5.59 33.71
CA ILE A 128 23.54 -4.49 34.28
C ILE A 128 22.68 -3.67 35.25
N THR A 129 21.47 -3.30 34.84
CA THR A 129 20.53 -2.53 35.68
C THR A 129 20.16 -3.28 36.96
N ALA A 130 19.89 -4.59 36.86
CA ALA A 130 19.57 -5.43 38.00
C ALA A 130 20.73 -5.59 39.00
N ASN A 131 21.97 -5.69 38.50
CA ASN A 131 23.16 -5.69 39.37
C ASN A 131 23.28 -4.36 40.12
N ILE A 132 23.22 -3.23 39.41
CA ILE A 132 23.31 -1.88 40.01
C ILE A 132 22.25 -1.69 41.10
N LEU A 133 21.00 -2.08 40.86
CA LEU A 133 19.92 -1.95 41.86
C LEU A 133 20.16 -2.81 43.11
N VAL A 134 20.72 -4.02 42.96
CA VAL A 134 21.07 -4.90 44.09
C VAL A 134 22.30 -4.37 44.85
N GLU A 135 23.29 -3.78 44.16
CA GLU A 135 24.46 -3.14 44.79
C GLU A 135 24.10 -1.83 45.51
N MET A 136 23.19 -1.03 44.95
CA MET A 136 22.62 0.15 45.63
C MET A 136 21.90 -0.26 46.91
N TYR A 137 21.11 -1.35 46.89
CA TYR A 137 20.48 -1.90 48.08
C TYR A 137 21.51 -2.40 49.11
N ALA A 138 22.53 -3.14 48.66
CA ALA A 138 23.59 -3.65 49.52
C ALA A 138 24.43 -2.53 50.18
N THR A 139 24.59 -1.39 49.50
CA THR A 139 25.28 -0.21 50.04
C THR A 139 24.58 0.38 51.27
N TRP A 140 23.25 0.28 51.35
CA TRP A 140 22.43 0.75 52.48
C TRP A 140 22.14 -0.35 53.52
N HIS A 141 22.44 -1.61 53.21
CA HIS A 141 22.21 -2.76 54.08
C HIS A 141 23.47 -3.66 54.14
N PRO A 142 24.44 -3.34 55.03
CA PRO A 142 25.77 -3.98 55.05
C PRO A 142 25.76 -5.51 55.19
N ASP A 143 24.75 -6.07 55.85
CA ASP A 143 24.61 -7.53 56.05
C ASP A 143 24.12 -8.26 54.79
N SER A 144 23.74 -7.53 53.73
CA SER A 144 23.09 -8.10 52.54
C SER A 144 24.07 -8.40 51.40
N VAL A 145 24.66 -9.59 51.44
CA VAL A 145 25.50 -10.08 50.33
C VAL A 145 24.67 -10.25 49.05
N ALA A 146 25.13 -9.64 47.96
CA ALA A 146 24.57 -9.85 46.62
C ALA A 146 24.78 -11.32 46.18
N LYS A 147 23.70 -12.02 45.85
CA LYS A 147 23.71 -13.41 45.37
C LYS A 147 23.06 -13.48 43.99
N PRO A 148 23.52 -14.34 43.06
CA PRO A 148 23.00 -14.39 41.69
C PRO A 148 21.47 -14.48 41.59
N TRP A 149 20.82 -15.25 42.47
CA TRP A 149 19.35 -15.36 42.50
C TRP A 149 18.63 -14.06 42.89
N ARG A 150 19.24 -13.21 43.73
CA ARG A 150 18.68 -11.90 44.10
C ARG A 150 18.72 -10.96 42.89
N VAL A 151 19.83 -11.00 42.15
CA VAL A 151 19.98 -10.24 40.91
C VAL A 151 19.00 -10.74 39.84
N TYR A 152 18.78 -12.05 39.72
CA TYR A 152 17.80 -12.59 38.76
C TYR A 152 16.34 -12.23 39.11
N ILE A 153 15.97 -12.17 40.38
CA ILE A 153 14.64 -11.65 40.78
C ILE A 153 14.50 -10.17 40.40
N MET A 154 15.54 -9.36 40.64
CA MET A 154 15.56 -7.95 40.22
C MET A 154 15.50 -7.82 38.69
N TYR A 155 16.19 -8.69 37.95
CA TYR A 155 16.17 -8.77 36.49
C TYR A 155 14.75 -9.00 35.96
N ILE A 156 14.04 -9.99 36.50
CA ILE A 156 12.63 -10.25 36.15
C ILE A 156 11.78 -9.00 36.43
N GLY A 157 11.94 -8.38 37.61
CA GLY A 157 11.22 -7.16 37.97
C GLY A 157 11.43 -6.03 36.96
N VAL A 158 12.69 -5.70 36.66
CA VAL A 158 13.05 -4.66 35.68
C VAL A 158 12.51 -5.00 34.28
N LEU A 159 12.75 -6.20 33.77
CA LEU A 159 12.30 -6.63 32.44
C LEU A 159 10.79 -6.51 32.29
N TRP A 160 10.01 -7.02 33.24
CA TRP A 160 8.56 -7.04 33.13
C TRP A 160 7.92 -5.68 33.43
N ILE A 161 8.51 -4.85 34.29
CA ILE A 161 8.10 -3.44 34.42
C ILE A 161 8.36 -2.68 33.11
N SER A 162 9.52 -2.85 32.48
CA SER A 162 9.82 -2.24 31.18
C SER A 162 8.93 -2.78 30.05
N THR A 163 8.54 -4.05 30.11
CA THR A 163 7.59 -4.69 29.18
C THR A 163 6.19 -4.08 29.31
N LEU A 164 5.69 -3.93 30.54
CA LEU A 164 4.40 -3.30 30.81
C LEU A 164 4.42 -1.82 30.38
N PHE A 165 5.50 -1.10 30.63
CA PHE A 165 5.67 0.28 30.15
C PHE A 165 5.65 0.34 28.62
N ALA A 166 6.37 -0.55 27.92
CA ALA A 166 6.36 -0.61 26.45
C ALA A 166 5.00 -0.98 25.85
N ILE A 167 4.13 -1.68 26.59
CA ILE A 167 2.77 -2.05 26.16
C ILE A 167 1.77 -0.90 26.43
N PHE A 168 1.76 -0.35 27.64
CA PHE A 168 0.72 0.59 28.09
C PHE A 168 1.10 2.07 27.96
N ALA A 169 2.39 2.42 28.03
CA ALA A 169 2.89 3.78 27.90
C ALA A 169 3.49 4.09 26.51
N ASN A 170 3.17 3.28 25.50
CA ASN A 170 3.71 3.38 24.14
C ASN A 170 3.54 4.78 23.50
N GLN A 171 2.46 5.51 23.83
CA GLN A 171 2.24 6.89 23.37
C GLN A 171 3.23 7.91 23.95
N LEU A 172 3.86 7.62 25.09
CA LEU A 172 4.91 8.45 25.69
C LEU A 172 6.29 8.22 25.04
N MET A 173 6.47 7.15 24.27
CA MET A 173 7.79 6.74 23.79
C MET A 173 8.51 7.83 22.97
N PRO A 174 7.88 8.58 22.05
CA PRO A 174 8.61 9.60 21.29
C PRO A 174 9.00 10.82 22.13
N TYR A 175 8.32 11.07 23.26
CA TYR A 175 8.80 12.04 24.27
C TYR A 175 10.02 11.50 25.01
N THR A 176 10.04 10.21 25.38
CA THR A 176 11.25 9.57 25.97
C THR A 176 12.41 9.51 24.98
N GLN A 177 12.14 9.43 23.67
CA GLN A 177 13.15 9.49 22.60
C GLN A 177 13.73 10.90 22.44
N ASN A 178 12.90 11.95 22.48
CA ASN A 178 13.37 13.33 22.45
C ASN A 178 14.16 13.70 23.72
N ALA A 179 13.70 13.25 24.89
CA ALA A 179 14.45 13.36 26.14
C ALA A 179 15.75 12.54 26.08
N GLY A 180 15.71 11.31 25.56
CA GLY A 180 16.88 10.45 25.36
C GLY A 180 17.91 11.07 24.42
N MET A 181 17.49 11.67 23.30
CA MET A 181 18.38 12.43 22.42
C MET A 181 18.96 13.67 23.11
N LEU A 182 18.18 14.39 23.92
CA LEU A 182 18.70 15.47 24.74
C LEU A 182 19.76 14.95 25.74
N PHE A 183 19.50 13.83 26.41
CA PHE A 183 20.45 13.15 27.29
C PHE A 183 21.64 12.51 26.55
N VAL A 184 21.55 12.20 25.26
CA VAL A 184 22.70 11.68 24.45
C VAL A 184 23.52 12.83 23.86
N VAL A 185 22.94 14.00 23.62
CA VAL A 185 23.67 15.21 23.22
C VAL A 185 24.34 15.88 24.42
N VAL A 186 23.66 15.93 25.57
CA VAL A 186 24.21 16.49 26.83
C VAL A 186 25.10 15.46 27.55
N GLY A 187 24.65 14.22 27.64
CA GLY A 187 25.36 13.06 28.20
C GLY A 187 26.17 12.27 27.17
N GLY A 188 26.47 12.84 26.00
CA GLY A 188 27.49 12.30 25.09
C GLY A 188 28.90 12.26 25.70
N ILE A 189 29.06 12.85 26.90
CA ILE A 189 30.23 12.76 27.78
C ILE A 189 30.01 11.74 28.92
N VAL A 190 28.76 11.40 29.29
CA VAL A 190 28.40 10.49 30.40
C VAL A 190 27.12 9.67 30.15
N ALA A 191 27.31 8.38 29.87
CA ALA A 191 26.37 7.25 30.02
C ALA A 191 25.13 7.10 29.10
N ARG A 192 24.75 5.83 28.89
CA ARG A 192 23.63 5.34 28.04
C ARG A 192 22.47 4.86 28.91
N ILE A 193 21.22 5.00 28.44
CA ILE A 193 20.01 4.68 29.22
C ILE A 193 19.27 3.44 28.64
N PRO A 194 18.95 2.40 29.44
CA PRO A 194 18.40 1.11 28.96
C PRO A 194 17.05 1.12 28.24
N TRP A 195 16.23 2.17 28.36
CA TRP A 195 14.86 2.20 27.82
C TRP A 195 14.80 2.19 26.28
N TRP A 196 15.88 2.61 25.62
CA TRP A 196 15.99 2.68 24.16
C TRP A 196 16.05 1.29 23.52
N ASP A 197 16.89 0.41 24.06
CA ASP A 197 17.24 -0.86 23.44
C ASP A 197 16.12 -1.92 23.65
N VAL A 198 15.31 -1.81 24.72
CA VAL A 198 14.03 -2.54 24.90
C VAL A 198 13.10 -2.29 23.72
N TRP A 199 12.90 -1.02 23.36
CA TRP A 199 11.99 -0.62 22.31
C TRP A 199 12.49 -1.01 20.91
N ALA A 200 13.79 -0.88 20.65
CA ALA A 200 14.41 -1.31 19.40
C ALA A 200 14.22 -2.82 19.16
N THR A 201 14.44 -3.63 20.20
CA THR A 201 14.28 -5.10 20.15
C THR A 201 12.82 -5.49 19.89
N VAL A 202 11.87 -4.90 20.62
CA VAL A 202 10.43 -5.15 20.48
C VAL A 202 9.92 -4.74 19.10
N HIS A 203 10.34 -3.58 18.58
CA HIS A 203 9.94 -3.14 17.24
C HIS A 203 10.53 -4.01 16.13
N LEU A 204 11.79 -4.43 16.21
CA LEU A 204 12.39 -5.33 15.21
C LEU A 204 11.73 -6.71 15.22
N ALA A 205 11.42 -7.27 16.39
CA ALA A 205 10.63 -8.49 16.51
C ALA A 205 9.25 -8.33 15.84
N SER A 206 8.58 -7.18 16.04
CA SER A 206 7.29 -6.88 15.41
C SER A 206 7.33 -6.79 13.88
N GLN A 207 8.51 -6.64 13.27
CA GLN A 207 8.66 -6.63 11.81
C GLN A 207 8.80 -8.07 11.26
N GLN A 208 9.58 -8.94 11.92
CA GLN A 208 9.65 -10.37 11.58
C GLN A 208 8.27 -11.05 11.59
N LEU A 209 7.40 -10.55 12.47
CA LEU A 209 6.02 -10.99 12.66
C LEU A 209 5.04 -10.52 11.59
N ARG A 210 5.43 -9.55 10.76
CA ARG A 210 4.66 -9.07 9.60
C ARG A 210 5.07 -9.74 8.29
N ASP A 211 6.29 -10.30 8.22
CA ASP A 211 6.88 -10.90 7.01
C ASP A 211 6.99 -12.45 7.06
N ASN A 212 6.12 -13.11 7.84
CA ASN A 212 5.97 -14.58 7.87
C ASN A 212 7.24 -15.39 8.25
N ALA A 213 8.18 -14.78 8.97
CA ALA A 213 9.51 -15.35 9.20
C ALA A 213 9.62 -16.34 10.39
N VAL A 214 8.54 -16.60 11.15
CA VAL A 214 8.57 -17.37 12.41
C VAL A 214 7.32 -18.24 12.61
N LEU A 215 7.44 -19.24 13.50
CA LEU A 215 6.34 -20.12 13.93
C LEU A 215 5.15 -19.30 14.46
N PHE A 216 3.93 -19.69 14.04
CA PHE A 216 2.64 -19.06 14.43
C PHE A 216 2.50 -17.57 14.09
N SER A 217 3.02 -17.12 12.94
CA SER A 217 2.92 -15.74 12.45
C SER A 217 1.51 -15.13 12.51
N GLY A 218 0.46 -15.92 12.32
CA GLY A 218 -0.95 -15.47 12.38
C GLY A 218 -1.44 -14.98 13.75
N ILE A 219 -0.76 -15.32 14.86
CA ILE A 219 -1.09 -14.83 16.21
C ILE A 219 -0.21 -13.64 16.57
N PHE A 220 1.10 -13.77 16.33
CA PHE A 220 2.09 -12.80 16.78
C PHE A 220 2.15 -11.53 15.89
N GLY A 221 1.64 -11.58 14.66
CA GLY A 221 1.51 -10.41 13.77
C GLY A 221 0.38 -9.43 14.14
N LEU A 222 -0.48 -9.78 15.10
CA LEU A 222 -1.63 -8.96 15.49
C LEU A 222 -1.19 -7.70 16.28
N VAL A 223 -1.54 -6.53 15.75
CA VAL A 223 -1.30 -5.23 16.41
C VAL A 223 -2.53 -4.86 17.23
N ASN A 224 -2.36 -4.49 18.49
CA ASN A 224 -3.47 -3.92 19.25
C ASN A 224 -3.54 -2.41 18.97
N GLU A 225 -4.60 -1.98 18.26
CA GLU A 225 -4.71 -0.60 17.78
C GLU A 225 -4.93 0.41 18.91
N GLY A 226 -5.64 0.03 19.97
CA GLY A 226 -5.85 0.88 21.16
C GLY A 226 -4.56 1.19 21.94
N LEU A 227 -3.62 0.24 21.96
CA LEU A 227 -2.30 0.41 22.59
C LEU A 227 -1.21 0.85 21.57
N SER A 228 -1.52 0.83 20.27
CA SER A 228 -0.59 1.05 19.16
C SER A 228 0.68 0.18 19.22
N CYS A 229 0.62 -0.97 19.91
CA CYS A 229 1.76 -1.81 20.28
C CYS A 229 1.55 -3.26 19.83
N HIS A 230 2.65 -3.95 19.50
CA HIS A 230 2.64 -5.36 19.10
C HIS A 230 2.72 -6.25 20.33
N VAL A 231 1.67 -6.26 21.14
CA VAL A 231 1.61 -6.91 22.46
C VAL A 231 2.19 -8.32 22.46
N TYR A 232 1.79 -9.18 21.52
CA TYR A 232 2.28 -10.55 21.43
C TYR A 232 3.77 -10.66 21.04
N ALA A 233 4.29 -9.72 20.25
CA ALA A 233 5.72 -9.62 19.94
C ALA A 233 6.52 -9.27 21.21
N THR A 234 6.09 -8.23 21.92
CA THR A 234 6.72 -7.73 23.15
C THR A 234 6.80 -8.84 24.20
N LEU A 235 5.69 -9.53 24.44
CA LEU A 235 5.62 -10.63 25.39
C LEU A 235 6.53 -11.82 25.00
N SER A 236 6.64 -12.12 23.71
CA SER A 236 7.50 -13.21 23.22
C SER A 236 8.99 -12.91 23.40
N VAL A 237 9.43 -11.69 23.05
CA VAL A 237 10.81 -11.23 23.30
C VAL A 237 11.12 -11.23 24.79
N SER A 238 10.20 -10.76 25.62
CA SER A 238 10.38 -10.68 27.08
C SER A 238 10.41 -12.08 27.73
N ALA A 239 9.67 -13.05 27.19
CA ALA A 239 9.78 -14.45 27.60
C ALA A 239 11.16 -15.05 27.26
N ILE A 240 11.68 -14.80 26.05
CA ILE A 240 13.03 -15.24 25.64
C ILE A 240 14.10 -14.58 26.52
N ALA A 241 14.03 -13.26 26.70
CA ALA A 241 14.96 -12.50 27.55
C ALA A 241 14.88 -12.93 29.02
N THR A 242 13.71 -13.35 29.53
CA THR A 242 13.59 -13.95 30.87
C THR A 242 14.43 -15.22 30.97
N GLY A 243 14.37 -16.11 29.97
CA GLY A 243 15.18 -17.33 29.93
C GLY A 243 16.68 -17.06 29.82
N LEU A 244 17.10 -16.11 29.00
CA LEU A 244 18.51 -15.73 28.85
C LEU A 244 19.09 -15.08 30.11
N GLY A 245 18.28 -14.29 30.83
CA GLY A 245 18.66 -13.69 32.12
C GLY A 245 18.91 -14.70 33.24
N ALA A 246 18.50 -15.98 33.08
CA ALA A 246 18.77 -17.03 34.06
C ALA A 246 20.18 -17.63 33.95
N ILE A 247 20.91 -17.40 32.86
CA ILE A 247 22.26 -17.97 32.62
C ILE A 247 23.27 -17.65 33.75
N PRO A 248 23.33 -16.42 34.33
CA PRO A 248 24.20 -16.09 35.46
C PRO A 248 23.95 -16.90 36.74
N LEU A 249 22.82 -17.62 36.86
CA LEU A 249 22.57 -18.52 38.00
C LEU A 249 23.47 -19.76 37.96
N GLY A 250 23.88 -20.19 36.76
CA GLY A 250 24.71 -21.39 36.56
C GLY A 250 26.12 -21.07 36.05
N ASN A 251 26.26 -20.12 35.13
CA ASN A 251 27.56 -19.76 34.54
C ASN A 251 27.61 -18.28 34.11
N THR A 252 28.22 -17.44 34.94
CA THR A 252 28.40 -16.01 34.66
C THR A 252 29.29 -15.75 33.43
N SER A 253 30.31 -16.58 33.18
CA SER A 253 31.18 -16.44 31.99
C SER A 253 30.41 -16.68 30.69
N ALA A 254 29.47 -17.63 30.68
CA ALA A 254 28.62 -17.88 29.52
C ALA A 254 27.68 -16.70 29.24
N PHE A 255 27.21 -16.01 30.27
CA PHE A 255 26.43 -14.78 30.11
C PHE A 255 27.31 -13.63 29.56
N LEU A 256 28.53 -13.46 30.08
CA LEU A 256 29.45 -12.43 29.56
C LEU A 256 29.76 -12.64 28.08
N ALA A 257 29.99 -13.88 27.63
CA ALA A 257 30.12 -14.19 26.21
C ALA A 257 28.84 -13.87 25.41
N LEU A 258 27.65 -14.13 25.95
CA LEU A 258 26.40 -13.69 25.31
C LEU A 258 26.32 -12.16 25.15
N THR A 259 26.77 -11.39 26.16
CA THR A 259 26.82 -9.92 26.07
C THR A 259 27.88 -9.41 25.07
N GLY A 260 29.05 -10.05 24.99
CA GLY A 260 30.08 -9.72 23.99
C GLY A 260 29.61 -10.00 22.56
N SER A 261 28.86 -11.09 22.39
CA SER A 261 28.31 -11.53 21.10
C SER A 261 27.36 -10.52 20.47
N PHE A 262 26.67 -9.68 21.25
CA PHE A 262 25.83 -8.60 20.70
C PHE A 262 26.60 -7.68 19.76
N ASN A 263 27.78 -7.22 20.20
CA ASN A 263 28.60 -6.30 19.43
C ASN A 263 28.95 -6.94 18.09
N VAL A 264 29.50 -8.16 18.10
CA VAL A 264 29.87 -8.92 16.91
C VAL A 264 28.68 -9.20 15.99
N LEU A 265 27.52 -9.60 16.55
CA LEU A 265 26.32 -9.87 15.75
C LEU A 265 25.81 -8.60 15.05
N THR A 266 25.76 -7.47 15.77
CA THR A 266 25.31 -6.22 15.15
C THR A 266 26.31 -5.70 14.13
N THR A 267 27.60 -5.59 14.45
CA THR A 267 28.64 -5.13 13.50
C THR A 267 28.68 -5.98 12.23
N VAL A 268 28.65 -7.32 12.35
CA VAL A 268 28.53 -8.24 11.20
C VAL A 268 27.26 -7.94 10.39
N SER A 269 26.11 -7.72 11.05
CA SER A 269 24.88 -7.36 10.33
C SER A 269 25.01 -6.06 9.53
N TYR A 270 25.71 -5.04 10.06
CA TYR A 270 26.02 -3.78 9.37
C TYR A 270 27.09 -3.94 8.27
N ALA A 271 28.00 -4.92 8.36
CA ALA A 271 28.99 -5.20 7.31
C ALA A 271 28.36 -5.82 6.05
N ILE A 272 27.28 -6.59 6.19
CA ILE A 272 26.61 -7.27 5.07
C ILE A 272 26.12 -6.29 3.97
N PRO A 273 25.38 -5.19 4.24
CA PRO A 273 24.98 -4.25 3.20
C PRO A 273 26.16 -3.58 2.49
N PHE A 274 27.25 -3.25 3.19
CA PHE A 274 28.44 -2.66 2.55
C PHE A 274 29.11 -3.67 1.61
N ASN A 275 29.27 -4.92 2.04
CA ASN A 275 29.80 -5.99 1.21
C ASN A 275 28.92 -6.28 -0.02
N ALA A 276 27.61 -6.44 0.19
CA ALA A 276 26.65 -6.66 -0.89
C ALA A 276 26.68 -5.52 -1.92
N ASN A 277 26.76 -4.26 -1.46
CA ASN A 277 26.85 -3.07 -2.30
C ASN A 277 28.15 -3.05 -3.12
N MET A 278 29.29 -3.45 -2.55
CA MET A 278 30.55 -3.56 -3.29
C MET A 278 30.51 -4.71 -4.31
N LEU A 279 30.05 -5.90 -3.91
CA LEU A 279 29.98 -7.09 -4.77
C LEU A 279 29.02 -6.93 -5.95
N THR A 280 27.97 -6.11 -5.82
CA THR A 280 27.06 -5.78 -6.93
C THR A 280 27.53 -4.62 -7.82
N GLY A 281 28.71 -4.06 -7.56
CA GLY A 281 29.24 -2.92 -8.33
C GLY A 281 28.57 -1.58 -7.98
N ARG A 282 27.93 -1.48 -6.80
CA ARG A 282 27.18 -0.34 -6.29
C ARG A 282 26.01 0.10 -7.18
N LYS A 283 25.38 -0.86 -7.85
CA LYS A 283 24.32 -0.63 -8.86
C LYS A 283 22.92 -0.45 -8.28
N TYR A 284 22.62 -1.06 -7.12
CA TYR A 284 21.24 -1.18 -6.62
C TYR A 284 20.85 -0.16 -5.54
N LEU A 285 21.80 0.63 -5.02
CA LEU A 285 21.49 1.74 -4.11
C LEU A 285 21.39 3.05 -4.90
N ALA A 286 20.21 3.68 -4.86
CA ALA A 286 19.96 4.97 -5.48
C ALA A 286 20.89 6.06 -4.92
N ALA A 287 21.31 7.00 -5.77
CA ALA A 287 22.16 8.10 -5.36
C ALA A 287 21.34 9.17 -4.60
N GLY A 288 21.58 9.31 -3.30
CA GLY A 288 21.02 10.40 -2.50
C GLY A 288 21.65 11.77 -2.82
N PRO A 289 21.16 12.86 -2.18
CA PRO A 289 21.64 14.23 -2.43
C PRO A 289 23.15 14.41 -2.24
N PHE A 290 23.77 13.58 -1.39
CA PHE A 290 25.20 13.48 -1.23
C PHE A 290 25.71 12.14 -1.78
N HIS A 291 26.45 12.17 -2.89
CA HIS A 291 26.93 10.97 -3.56
C HIS A 291 28.44 11.00 -3.80
N LEU A 292 29.20 10.25 -3.00
CA LEU A 292 30.67 10.24 -2.98
C LEU A 292 31.35 9.54 -4.18
N ARG A 293 30.65 9.32 -5.31
CA ARG A 293 31.16 8.74 -6.58
C ARG A 293 32.22 7.64 -6.35
N LYS A 294 33.47 7.87 -6.78
CA LYS A 294 34.59 6.93 -6.65
C LYS A 294 35.07 6.75 -5.20
N LEU A 295 35.08 7.82 -4.39
CA LEU A 295 35.54 7.78 -2.99
C LEU A 295 34.72 6.83 -2.11
N GLY A 296 33.43 6.66 -2.43
CA GLY A 296 32.55 5.69 -1.77
C GLY A 296 33.01 4.23 -1.86
N TRP A 297 33.89 3.86 -2.79
CA TRP A 297 34.52 2.53 -2.80
C TRP A 297 35.54 2.38 -1.67
N GLY A 298 36.44 3.37 -1.52
CA GLY A 298 37.44 3.38 -0.44
C GLY A 298 36.79 3.43 0.94
N ILE A 299 35.70 4.19 1.09
CA ILE A 299 34.95 4.30 2.35
C ILE A 299 34.23 2.99 2.72
N ASN A 300 33.54 2.34 1.76
CA ASN A 300 32.89 1.06 2.03
C ASN A 300 33.92 -0.04 2.35
N LEU A 301 35.05 -0.06 1.65
CA LEU A 301 36.14 -1.00 1.91
C LEU A 301 36.77 -0.78 3.29
N ALA A 302 37.05 0.48 3.65
CA ALA A 302 37.55 0.84 4.97
C ALA A 302 36.56 0.48 6.09
N ALA A 303 35.26 0.70 5.88
CA ALA A 303 34.23 0.33 6.84
C ALA A 303 34.18 -1.19 7.08
N VAL A 304 34.17 -2.00 6.01
CA VAL A 304 34.20 -3.47 6.14
C VAL A 304 35.50 -3.96 6.76
N PHE A 305 36.65 -3.39 6.38
CA PHE A 305 37.95 -3.74 6.96
C PHE A 305 38.00 -3.43 8.46
N LEU A 306 37.55 -2.24 8.88
CA LEU A 306 37.50 -1.85 10.28
C LEU A 306 36.55 -2.75 11.08
N ILE A 307 35.35 -3.06 10.56
CA ILE A 307 34.44 -4.00 11.21
C ILE A 307 35.09 -5.37 11.38
N ALA A 308 35.64 -5.96 10.31
CA ALA A 308 36.31 -7.26 10.38
C ALA A 308 37.51 -7.27 11.34
N MET A 309 38.25 -6.16 11.43
CA MET A 309 39.34 -5.97 12.37
C MET A 309 38.84 -5.89 13.83
N PHE A 310 37.77 -5.14 14.09
CA PHE A 310 37.16 -5.07 15.43
C PHE A 310 36.58 -6.43 15.85
N ASP A 311 35.81 -7.08 14.98
CA ASP A 311 35.21 -8.39 15.24
C ASP A 311 36.29 -9.45 15.54
N PHE A 312 37.41 -9.41 14.82
CA PHE A 312 38.57 -10.26 15.08
C PHE A 312 39.16 -10.06 16.49
N PHE A 313 39.27 -8.81 16.96
CA PHE A 313 39.71 -8.53 18.33
C PHE A 313 38.67 -8.90 19.39
N PHE A 314 37.37 -8.75 19.11
CA PHE A 314 36.28 -9.25 19.97
C PHE A 314 36.16 -10.78 20.00
N CYS A 315 36.89 -11.49 19.14
CA CYS A 315 37.01 -12.96 19.14
C CYS A 315 38.24 -13.47 19.91
N PHE A 316 39.03 -12.58 20.53
CA PHE A 316 40.21 -12.95 21.33
C PHE A 316 39.87 -13.08 22.83
N THR A 317 40.38 -14.15 23.45
CA THR A 317 40.30 -14.31 24.91
C THR A 317 41.13 -13.25 25.64
N TYR A 318 40.57 -12.72 26.74
CA TYR A 318 41.20 -11.74 27.62
C TYR A 318 42.40 -12.29 28.42
N SER A 319 42.80 -13.56 28.23
CA SER A 319 43.88 -14.19 28.99
C SER A 319 44.76 -15.10 28.12
N LEU A 320 46.08 -15.07 28.35
CA LEU A 320 47.06 -15.91 27.65
C LEU A 320 46.98 -17.41 28.04
N GLN A 321 46.24 -17.77 29.09
CA GLN A 321 46.02 -19.15 29.53
C GLN A 321 44.57 -19.58 29.25
N THR A 322 44.37 -20.31 28.16
CA THR A 322 43.06 -20.80 27.72
C THR A 322 42.53 -21.95 28.60
N SER A 323 41.85 -21.59 29.69
CA SER A 323 40.96 -22.53 30.39
C SER A 323 39.57 -22.55 29.74
N ALA A 324 38.84 -23.66 29.84
CA ALA A 324 37.46 -23.76 29.32
C ALA A 324 36.48 -22.76 29.96
N ALA A 325 36.82 -22.19 31.12
CA ALA A 325 36.05 -21.16 31.81
C ALA A 325 36.38 -19.71 31.36
N ALA A 326 37.49 -19.53 30.63
CA ALA A 326 38.00 -18.24 30.13
C ALA A 326 38.03 -18.16 28.59
N MET A 327 37.47 -19.16 27.90
CA MET A 327 37.32 -19.16 26.45
C MET A 327 36.20 -18.19 26.05
N ASP A 328 36.55 -17.17 25.27
CA ASP A 328 35.53 -16.31 24.67
C ASP A 328 34.72 -17.13 23.64
N CYS A 329 33.42 -17.22 23.88
CA CYS A 329 32.50 -18.02 23.07
C CYS A 329 31.80 -17.22 21.96
N ASN A 330 32.15 -15.94 21.75
CA ASN A 330 31.55 -15.08 20.71
C ASN A 330 31.53 -15.78 19.33
N ASN A 331 32.64 -16.40 18.96
CA ASN A 331 32.85 -17.13 17.71
C ASN A 331 31.88 -18.33 17.60
N VAL A 332 31.69 -19.03 18.72
CA VAL A 332 30.83 -20.23 18.82
C VAL A 332 29.35 -19.83 18.77
N ILE A 333 28.99 -18.73 19.44
CA ILE A 333 27.63 -18.17 19.45
C ILE A 333 27.24 -17.66 18.06
N LEU A 334 28.15 -16.94 17.37
CA LEU A 334 27.96 -16.51 15.97
C LEU A 334 27.74 -17.70 15.03
N VAL A 335 28.60 -18.73 15.10
CA VAL A 335 28.45 -19.95 14.28
C VAL A 335 27.15 -20.69 14.63
N GLY A 336 26.79 -20.79 15.91
CA GLY A 336 25.54 -21.39 16.36
C GLY A 336 24.31 -20.69 15.79
N ILE A 337 24.27 -19.36 15.82
CA ILE A 337 23.20 -18.54 15.23
C ILE A 337 23.12 -18.74 13.71
N LEU A 338 24.25 -18.76 13.01
CA LEU A 338 24.30 -19.02 11.57
C LEU A 338 23.77 -20.42 11.23
N VAL A 339 24.10 -21.45 12.03
CA VAL A 339 23.58 -22.81 11.87
C VAL A 339 22.07 -22.88 12.11
N VAL A 340 21.57 -22.30 13.21
CA VAL A 340 20.12 -22.28 13.52
C VAL A 340 19.35 -21.53 12.43
N SER A 341 19.85 -20.37 11.99
CA SER A 341 19.25 -19.59 10.90
C SER A 341 19.29 -20.35 9.56
N SER A 342 20.34 -21.13 9.30
CA SER A 342 20.45 -21.95 8.08
C SER A 342 19.50 -23.14 8.08
N ILE A 343 19.32 -23.82 9.22
CA ILE A 343 18.32 -24.88 9.40
C ILE A 343 16.91 -24.29 9.19
N TRP A 344 16.62 -23.14 9.81
CA TRP A 344 15.33 -22.46 9.66
C TRP A 344 15.08 -21.99 8.23
N TRP A 345 16.11 -21.52 7.53
CA TRP A 345 16.06 -21.19 6.11
C TRP A 345 15.63 -22.39 5.27
N LEU A 346 16.32 -23.53 5.44
CA LEU A 346 16.05 -24.76 4.68
C LEU A 346 14.67 -25.35 4.97
N VAL A 347 14.26 -25.42 6.24
CA VAL A 347 13.00 -26.07 6.67
C VAL A 347 11.77 -25.22 6.34
N HIS A 348 11.83 -23.91 6.57
CA HIS A 348 10.64 -23.04 6.50
C HIS A 348 10.77 -21.94 5.44
N ALA A 349 11.86 -21.17 5.45
CA ALA A 349 11.96 -19.96 4.63
C ALA A 349 11.96 -20.25 3.12
N THR A 350 12.60 -21.34 2.67
CA THR A 350 12.60 -21.75 1.25
C THR A 350 11.20 -21.95 0.64
N ARG A 351 10.17 -22.16 1.47
CA ARG A 351 8.78 -22.39 1.06
C ARG A 351 7.82 -21.26 1.45
N HIS A 352 8.06 -20.56 2.56
CA HIS A 352 7.10 -19.63 3.15
C HIS A 352 7.59 -18.18 3.29
N TYR A 353 8.88 -17.89 3.06
CA TYR A 353 9.40 -16.52 3.18
C TYR A 353 9.04 -15.70 1.93
N PRO A 354 8.14 -14.70 2.02
CA PRO A 354 7.69 -13.94 0.86
C PRO A 354 8.72 -12.89 0.44
N GLU A 355 8.50 -12.26 -0.72
CA GLU A 355 9.34 -11.17 -1.20
C GLU A 355 9.28 -9.94 -0.28
N PRO A 356 10.42 -9.41 0.23
CA PRO A 356 10.43 -8.22 1.05
C PRO A 356 9.86 -7.01 0.30
N ARG A 357 8.72 -6.50 0.77
CA ARG A 357 7.81 -5.57 0.07
C ARG A 357 8.40 -4.18 -0.26
N VAL A 358 9.64 -3.91 0.15
CA VAL A 358 10.26 -2.57 0.15
C VAL A 358 11.29 -2.38 -0.97
N LEU A 359 11.57 -3.41 -1.79
CA LEU A 359 12.54 -3.28 -2.90
C LEU A 359 12.05 -2.39 -4.05
N GLN A 360 10.74 -2.27 -4.22
CA GLN A 360 10.08 -1.48 -5.27
C GLN A 360 10.28 0.05 -5.13
N LEU A 361 10.94 0.51 -4.05
CA LEU A 361 11.22 1.92 -3.80
C LEU A 361 12.60 2.40 -4.27
N TYR A 362 13.51 1.50 -4.64
CA TYR A 362 14.92 1.85 -4.90
C TYR A 362 15.57 1.23 -6.15
N ILE A 363 14.97 0.21 -6.77
CA ILE A 363 15.45 -0.36 -8.03
C ILE A 363 14.54 0.17 -9.15
N HIS A 364 15.09 1.03 -10.02
CA HIS A 364 14.40 1.43 -11.26
C HIS A 364 14.34 0.24 -12.23
N ASP A 365 13.21 0.08 -12.93
CA ASP A 365 12.89 -1.11 -13.74
C ASP A 365 13.77 -1.32 -14.99
N ASP A 366 14.67 -0.38 -15.31
CA ASP A 366 15.54 -0.39 -16.50
C ASP A 366 16.62 -1.52 -16.51
N TYR A 367 16.61 -2.45 -15.54
CA TYR A 367 17.71 -3.43 -15.36
C TYR A 367 17.30 -4.88 -15.02
N VAL A 368 16.12 -5.34 -15.45
CA VAL A 368 15.73 -6.76 -15.39
C VAL A 368 15.51 -7.35 -16.80
N PRO A 369 16.53 -7.97 -17.41
CA PRO A 369 16.37 -8.62 -18.71
C PRO A 369 15.41 -9.82 -18.66
N ALA A 370 14.56 -9.96 -19.67
CA ALA A 370 13.52 -11.00 -19.80
C ALA A 370 14.04 -12.46 -19.79
N ASP A 371 15.34 -12.66 -19.96
CA ASP A 371 16.07 -13.95 -19.87
C ASP A 371 15.97 -14.64 -18.49
N MET A 372 15.82 -13.88 -17.41
CA MET A 372 16.05 -14.38 -16.06
C MET A 372 15.02 -15.40 -15.56
N SER A 373 13.76 -15.34 -16.02
CA SER A 373 12.67 -16.24 -15.59
C SER A 373 12.97 -17.72 -15.86
N ALA A 374 13.56 -18.03 -17.01
CA ALA A 374 13.99 -19.39 -17.37
C ALA A 374 15.21 -19.86 -16.55
N ARG A 375 16.12 -18.95 -16.18
CA ARG A 375 17.30 -19.27 -15.35
C ARG A 375 16.92 -19.50 -13.88
N TYR A 376 15.85 -18.90 -13.38
CA TYR A 376 15.35 -19.08 -12.01
C TYR A 376 14.98 -20.52 -11.67
N ALA A 377 14.36 -21.26 -12.60
CA ALA A 377 14.02 -22.67 -12.39
C ALA A 377 15.27 -23.56 -12.25
N LYS A 378 16.32 -23.28 -13.05
CA LYS A 378 17.58 -24.03 -13.04
C LYS A 378 18.43 -23.78 -11.78
N MET A 379 18.30 -22.61 -11.14
CA MET A 379 19.12 -22.27 -9.96
C MET A 379 18.67 -22.94 -8.67
N LYS A 380 17.39 -23.32 -8.52
CA LYS A 380 16.91 -24.07 -7.34
C LYS A 380 17.67 -25.39 -7.12
N TYR A 381 18.17 -26.01 -8.19
CA TYR A 381 18.96 -27.24 -8.11
C TYR A 381 20.47 -27.01 -7.88
N LEU A 382 21.07 -25.94 -8.41
CA LEU A 382 22.47 -25.60 -8.11
C LEU A 382 22.68 -25.07 -6.67
N GLN A 383 21.66 -24.45 -6.08
CA GLN A 383 21.76 -23.86 -4.73
C GLN A 383 21.95 -24.91 -3.62
N ALA A 384 21.45 -26.14 -3.80
CA ALA A 384 21.74 -27.25 -2.89
C ALA A 384 23.24 -27.60 -2.87
N GLY A 385 23.91 -27.60 -4.03
CA GLY A 385 25.34 -27.94 -4.13
C GLY A 385 26.28 -26.91 -3.52
N LEU A 386 25.96 -25.62 -3.61
CA LEU A 386 26.81 -24.54 -3.05
C LEU A 386 26.74 -24.46 -1.52
N VAL A 387 25.58 -24.74 -0.91
CA VAL A 387 25.47 -24.86 0.56
C VAL A 387 26.20 -26.10 1.06
N SER A 388 26.15 -27.22 0.30
CA SER A 388 26.99 -28.40 0.59
C SER A 388 28.49 -28.12 0.48
N LEU A 389 28.93 -27.23 -0.42
CA LEU A 389 30.33 -26.84 -0.52
C LEU A 389 30.79 -25.97 0.66
N ALA A 390 29.91 -25.11 1.20
CA ALA A 390 30.18 -24.38 2.43
C ALA A 390 30.25 -25.29 3.67
N LEU A 391 29.45 -26.36 3.72
CA LEU A 391 29.63 -27.44 4.71
C LEU A 391 30.92 -28.24 4.49
N ALA A 392 31.34 -28.48 3.25
CA ALA A 392 32.60 -29.18 2.97
C ALA A 392 33.81 -28.41 3.52
N THR A 393 33.80 -27.06 3.47
CA THR A 393 34.85 -26.22 4.07
C THR A 393 34.88 -26.25 5.59
N SER A 394 33.76 -26.51 6.30
CA SER A 394 33.76 -26.65 7.76
C SER A 394 34.12 -28.07 8.24
N VAL A 395 33.98 -29.10 7.39
CA VAL A 395 34.54 -30.44 7.66
C VAL A 395 36.07 -30.46 7.47
N ALA A 396 36.60 -29.70 6.51
CA ALA A 396 38.05 -29.56 6.32
C ALA A 396 38.78 -28.99 7.56
N ALA A 397 38.13 -28.10 8.32
CA ALA A 397 38.66 -27.56 9.58
C ALA A 397 38.81 -28.61 10.70
N ARG A 398 38.23 -29.81 10.54
CA ARG A 398 38.32 -30.92 11.50
C ARG A 398 39.34 -32.00 11.10
N ALA A 399 39.96 -31.88 9.93
CA ALA A 399 40.94 -32.84 9.40
C ALA A 399 42.39 -32.59 9.87
N VAL A 400 42.64 -31.58 10.72
CA VAL A 400 43.98 -31.24 11.25
C VAL A 400 44.27 -31.95 12.59
N SER A 401 43.25 -32.45 13.28
CA SER A 401 43.40 -33.37 14.43
C SER A 401 43.02 -34.78 13.96
N GLY A 402 44.02 -35.58 13.59
CA GLY A 402 43.78 -36.86 12.94
C GLY A 402 43.19 -37.93 13.86
N GLU A 403 42.14 -38.59 13.39
CA GLU A 403 41.87 -39.99 13.73
C GLU A 403 41.10 -40.66 12.58
N SER A 404 41.56 -41.83 12.16
CA SER A 404 41.02 -42.55 10.99
C SER A 404 40.06 -43.66 11.41
N THR A 405 38.76 -43.49 11.14
CA THR A 405 37.82 -44.61 11.09
C THR A 405 36.93 -44.47 9.85
N GLY A 406 37.09 -45.39 8.91
CA GLY A 406 36.27 -45.42 7.70
C GLY A 406 34.94 -46.13 7.93
N LEU A 407 33.89 -45.64 7.25
CA LEU A 407 32.75 -46.49 6.90
C LEU A 407 32.21 -46.04 5.54
N SER A 408 32.00 -47.00 4.65
CA SER A 408 31.48 -46.79 3.30
C SER A 408 30.02 -47.23 3.24
N THR A 409 29.13 -46.36 2.75
CA THR A 409 27.77 -46.75 2.36
C THR A 409 27.34 -46.05 1.09
N SER A 410 27.24 -46.82 0.01
CA SER A 410 26.65 -46.43 -1.27
C SER A 410 25.13 -46.28 -1.16
N VAL A 411 24.57 -45.19 -1.69
CA VAL A 411 23.12 -45.06 -1.91
C VAL A 411 22.86 -45.06 -3.41
N ALA A 412 22.15 -46.09 -3.89
CA ALA A 412 21.81 -46.24 -5.31
C ALA A 412 20.67 -45.28 -5.70
N ALA A 413 20.84 -44.57 -6.82
CA ALA A 413 19.78 -43.75 -7.40
C ALA A 413 18.71 -44.65 -8.07
N ARG A 414 17.49 -44.64 -7.54
CA ARG A 414 16.31 -45.14 -8.25
C ARG A 414 15.68 -43.99 -9.03
N ALA A 415 15.77 -44.06 -10.36
CA ALA A 415 14.98 -43.19 -11.22
C ALA A 415 13.51 -43.62 -11.15
N VAL A 416 12.63 -42.70 -10.76
CA VAL A 416 11.19 -42.82 -10.97
C VAL A 416 10.86 -42.00 -12.20
N SER A 417 10.35 -42.65 -13.24
CA SER A 417 9.79 -42.01 -14.42
C SER A 417 8.45 -41.39 -14.04
N ASP A 418 8.36 -40.07 -14.03
CA ASP A 418 7.13 -39.33 -13.74
C ASP A 418 6.36 -39.09 -15.05
N GLU A 419 5.08 -39.50 -15.09
CA GLU A 419 4.22 -39.31 -16.26
C GLU A 419 3.78 -37.85 -16.38
N SER A 420 4.03 -37.26 -17.55
CA SER A 420 3.71 -35.85 -17.81
C SER A 420 2.21 -35.61 -17.99
N THR A 421 1.47 -35.42 -16.90
CA THR A 421 0.13 -34.82 -16.94
C THR A 421 0.25 -33.30 -17.12
N GLY A 422 0.24 -32.86 -18.38
CA GLY A 422 0.45 -31.46 -18.73
C GLY A 422 -0.70 -30.53 -18.35
N LEU A 423 -0.52 -29.73 -17.30
CA LEU A 423 -1.31 -28.52 -17.08
C LEU A 423 -0.83 -27.42 -18.03
N SER A 424 -1.41 -27.41 -19.23
CA SER A 424 -1.22 -26.33 -20.21
C SER A 424 -1.65 -24.99 -19.63
N ALA A 425 -0.76 -23.99 -19.71
CA ALA A 425 -1.09 -22.61 -19.39
C ALA A 425 -2.19 -22.11 -20.35
N ARG A 426 -3.41 -21.95 -19.83
CA ARG A 426 -4.55 -21.45 -20.59
C ARG A 426 -4.35 -19.96 -20.85
N GLN A 427 -3.89 -19.59 -22.05
CA GLN A 427 -3.91 -18.20 -22.52
C GLN A 427 -5.32 -17.62 -22.31
N SER A 428 -5.46 -16.64 -21.41
CA SER A 428 -6.68 -15.86 -21.28
C SER A 428 -6.81 -15.01 -22.55
N LYS A 429 -7.88 -15.26 -23.31
CA LYS A 429 -8.19 -14.49 -24.52
C LYS A 429 -8.81 -13.15 -24.13
N PHE A 430 -8.56 -12.12 -24.92
CA PHE A 430 -9.22 -10.82 -24.80
C PHE A 430 -10.76 -10.97 -24.79
N VAL A 431 -11.43 -10.04 -24.11
CA VAL A 431 -12.90 -10.03 -24.09
C VAL A 431 -13.42 -9.66 -25.48
N THR A 432 -14.42 -10.40 -25.94
CA THR A 432 -15.05 -10.22 -27.27
C THR A 432 -16.57 -10.20 -27.14
N THR A 433 -17.25 -9.71 -28.16
CA THR A 433 -18.71 -9.83 -28.30
C THR A 433 -19.06 -11.11 -29.06
N ASP A 434 -20.21 -11.69 -28.72
CA ASP A 434 -20.75 -12.89 -29.37
C ASP A 434 -22.26 -12.67 -29.50
N GLY A 435 -22.65 -12.12 -30.65
CA GLY A 435 -23.94 -11.44 -30.82
C GLY A 435 -24.10 -10.29 -29.82
N THR A 436 -25.21 -10.30 -29.09
CA THR A 436 -25.56 -9.29 -28.08
C THR A 436 -25.09 -9.64 -26.65
N ARG A 437 -24.20 -10.63 -26.49
CA ARG A 437 -23.61 -11.02 -25.20
C ARG A 437 -22.08 -10.83 -25.20
N PHE A 438 -21.46 -10.80 -24.03
CA PHE A 438 -20.01 -10.83 -23.91
C PHE A 438 -19.47 -12.26 -23.80
N LYS A 439 -18.27 -12.46 -24.34
CA LYS A 439 -17.48 -13.68 -24.26
C LYS A 439 -16.22 -13.41 -23.44
N ILE A 440 -16.29 -13.72 -22.15
CA ILE A 440 -15.21 -13.53 -21.18
C ILE A 440 -14.54 -14.87 -20.90
N ASP A 441 -13.22 -14.95 -21.04
CA ASP A 441 -12.39 -16.15 -20.81
C ASP A 441 -12.91 -17.42 -21.53
N GLY A 442 -13.56 -17.21 -22.68
CA GLY A 442 -14.14 -18.24 -23.55
C GLY A 442 -15.62 -18.55 -23.31
N VAL A 443 -16.27 -17.96 -22.30
CA VAL A 443 -17.67 -18.22 -21.94
C VAL A 443 -18.57 -17.07 -22.40
N THR A 444 -19.49 -17.36 -23.32
CA THR A 444 -20.53 -16.42 -23.78
C THR A 444 -21.73 -16.50 -22.86
N LYS A 445 -22.02 -15.42 -22.10
CA LYS A 445 -23.21 -15.31 -21.24
C LYS A 445 -23.45 -13.87 -20.77
N TYR A 446 -24.43 -13.70 -19.89
CA TYR A 446 -24.63 -12.50 -19.11
C TYR A 446 -23.67 -12.43 -17.90
N TYR A 447 -23.24 -11.23 -17.52
CA TYR A 447 -22.30 -11.01 -16.42
C TYR A 447 -22.78 -9.92 -15.44
N ALA A 448 -22.58 -10.15 -14.14
CA ALA A 448 -22.71 -9.10 -13.14
C ALA A 448 -21.34 -8.50 -12.80
N GLY A 449 -21.36 -7.22 -12.43
CA GLY A 449 -20.21 -6.48 -11.92
C GLY A 449 -20.62 -5.32 -11.01
N THR A 450 -19.73 -4.35 -10.83
CA THR A 450 -19.96 -3.19 -9.97
C THR A 450 -19.06 -2.02 -10.35
N ASN A 451 -19.34 -0.83 -9.83
CA ASN A 451 -18.53 0.37 -9.93
C ASN A 451 -17.67 0.58 -8.68
N SER A 452 -16.44 1.10 -8.86
CA SER A 452 -15.57 1.54 -7.77
C SER A 452 -14.58 2.60 -8.28
N TYR A 453 -14.83 3.89 -8.04
CA TYR A 453 -13.86 4.94 -8.40
C TYR A 453 -12.64 4.92 -7.50
N TRP A 454 -12.91 4.79 -6.20
CA TRP A 454 -11.95 4.99 -5.14
C TRP A 454 -10.80 3.99 -5.21
N ILE A 455 -10.99 2.80 -5.80
CA ILE A 455 -9.94 1.79 -5.98
C ILE A 455 -8.75 2.35 -6.78
N SER A 456 -9.00 3.19 -7.79
CA SER A 456 -7.96 3.88 -8.61
C SER A 456 -7.05 4.78 -7.78
N PHE A 457 -7.52 5.26 -6.64
CA PHE A 457 -6.85 6.27 -5.82
C PHE A 457 -6.29 5.70 -4.51
N LEU A 458 -6.54 4.42 -4.23
CA LEU A 458 -5.92 3.72 -3.10
C LEU A 458 -4.41 3.64 -3.28
N THR A 459 -3.65 4.08 -2.27
CA THR A 459 -2.18 3.99 -2.24
C THR A 459 -1.69 2.67 -1.63
N ASN A 460 -2.54 1.96 -0.89
CA ASN A 460 -2.23 0.65 -0.31
C ASN A 460 -2.62 -0.48 -1.27
N ASN A 461 -1.63 -1.25 -1.72
CA ASN A 461 -1.82 -2.40 -2.60
C ASN A 461 -2.68 -3.50 -1.96
N ALA A 462 -2.58 -3.69 -0.63
CA ALA A 462 -3.37 -4.71 0.07
C ALA A 462 -4.87 -4.41 0.07
N ASP A 463 -5.26 -3.12 0.07
CA ASP A 463 -6.66 -2.70 0.00
C ASP A 463 -7.23 -2.92 -1.41
N VAL A 464 -6.43 -2.71 -2.46
CA VAL A 464 -6.78 -3.08 -3.85
C VAL A 464 -6.95 -4.60 -3.98
N ASP A 465 -6.00 -5.38 -3.45
CA ASP A 465 -6.05 -6.84 -3.48
C ASP A 465 -7.28 -7.38 -2.72
N LEU A 466 -7.54 -6.88 -1.49
CA LEU A 466 -8.72 -7.22 -0.68
C LEU A 466 -10.03 -6.97 -1.45
N THR A 467 -10.15 -5.79 -2.05
CA THR A 467 -11.34 -5.37 -2.81
C THR A 467 -11.58 -6.33 -3.99
N LEU A 468 -10.55 -6.60 -4.79
CA LEU A 468 -10.67 -7.52 -5.93
C LEU A 468 -10.89 -8.98 -5.49
N ASP A 469 -10.35 -9.40 -4.35
CA ASP A 469 -10.62 -10.72 -3.75
C ASP A 469 -12.07 -10.86 -3.26
N GLN A 470 -12.69 -9.78 -2.76
CA GLN A 470 -14.12 -9.78 -2.39
C GLN A 470 -15.01 -9.90 -3.63
N LEU A 471 -14.70 -9.16 -4.71
CA LEU A 471 -15.40 -9.24 -6.00
C LEU A 471 -15.32 -10.64 -6.60
N ALA A 472 -14.10 -11.18 -6.71
CA ALA A 472 -13.88 -12.52 -7.27
C ALA A 472 -14.60 -13.62 -6.47
N ARG A 473 -14.57 -13.56 -5.13
CA ARG A 473 -15.31 -14.49 -4.26
C ARG A 473 -16.82 -14.38 -4.38
N SER A 474 -17.33 -13.19 -4.72
CA SER A 474 -18.76 -12.94 -4.91
C SER A 474 -19.26 -13.28 -6.31
N GLY A 475 -18.37 -13.75 -7.20
CA GLY A 475 -18.69 -14.14 -8.58
C GLY A 475 -18.92 -12.97 -9.54
N LEU A 476 -18.69 -11.72 -9.10
CA LEU A 476 -18.65 -10.55 -9.96
C LEU A 476 -17.44 -10.67 -10.90
N LYS A 477 -17.64 -10.31 -12.17
CA LYS A 477 -16.61 -10.50 -13.23
C LYS A 477 -16.13 -9.22 -13.87
N ILE A 478 -16.91 -8.15 -13.78
CA ILE A 478 -16.63 -6.86 -14.38
C ILE A 478 -16.51 -5.84 -13.24
N LEU A 479 -15.51 -4.95 -13.31
CA LEU A 479 -15.36 -3.82 -12.41
C LEU A 479 -15.09 -2.56 -13.24
N ARG A 480 -15.92 -1.54 -13.06
CA ARG A 480 -15.70 -0.23 -13.68
C ARG A 480 -14.95 0.69 -12.72
N ILE A 481 -13.85 1.28 -13.21
CA ILE A 481 -12.89 2.07 -12.43
C ILE A 481 -12.53 3.37 -13.15
N TRP A 482 -12.08 4.36 -12.38
CA TRP A 482 -11.78 5.67 -12.92
C TRP A 482 -10.38 5.67 -13.48
N GLY A 483 -10.25 5.84 -14.79
CA GLY A 483 -8.96 5.94 -15.47
C GLY A 483 -8.37 7.35 -15.45
N PHE A 484 -9.03 8.32 -14.81
CA PHE A 484 -8.63 9.73 -14.73
C PHE A 484 -8.53 10.23 -13.29
N ASN A 485 -7.71 11.28 -13.11
CA ASN A 485 -7.64 12.11 -11.91
C ASN A 485 -6.91 13.40 -12.31
N ASP A 486 -7.70 14.40 -12.70
CA ASP A 486 -7.25 15.64 -13.32
C ASP A 486 -7.14 16.77 -12.30
N VAL A 487 -6.00 17.46 -12.30
CA VAL A 487 -5.78 18.62 -11.43
C VAL A 487 -5.29 19.82 -12.24
N THR A 488 -5.61 21.03 -11.78
CA THR A 488 -5.04 22.29 -12.31
C THR A 488 -3.86 22.80 -11.47
N SER A 489 -3.61 22.18 -10.31
CA SER A 489 -2.48 22.41 -9.42
C SER A 489 -2.05 21.08 -8.80
N VAL A 490 -0.75 20.78 -8.78
CA VAL A 490 -0.22 19.55 -8.17
C VAL A 490 -0.61 19.53 -6.67
N PRO A 491 -1.25 18.45 -6.17
CA PRO A 491 -1.63 18.35 -4.77
C PRO A 491 -0.42 18.09 -3.85
N GLY A 492 -0.67 18.05 -2.54
CA GLY A 492 0.35 17.76 -1.52
C GLY A 492 1.09 16.43 -1.75
N SER A 493 2.29 16.32 -1.15
CA SER A 493 3.15 15.14 -1.32
C SER A 493 2.43 13.84 -0.94
N GLY A 494 2.44 12.86 -1.85
CA GLY A 494 1.80 11.55 -1.67
C GLY A 494 0.35 11.46 -2.14
N THR A 495 -0.36 12.58 -2.36
CA THR A 495 -1.73 12.56 -2.91
C THR A 495 -1.73 12.05 -4.35
N VAL A 496 -2.69 11.19 -4.70
CA VAL A 496 -2.82 10.63 -6.04
C VAL A 496 -3.38 11.67 -7.01
N TYR A 497 -2.72 11.82 -8.16
CA TYR A 497 -3.22 12.55 -9.34
C TYR A 497 -2.59 11.93 -10.60
N PHE A 498 -3.35 11.84 -11.69
CA PHE A 498 -2.88 11.21 -12.92
C PHE A 498 -2.46 12.23 -13.99
N GLN A 499 -3.04 13.42 -13.99
CA GLN A 499 -2.71 14.46 -14.95
C GLN A 499 -2.79 15.86 -14.32
N HIS A 500 -1.77 16.68 -14.56
CA HIS A 500 -1.76 18.11 -14.22
C HIS A 500 -1.90 18.94 -15.49
N LEU A 501 -3.05 19.58 -15.65
CA LEU A 501 -3.39 20.42 -16.79
C LEU A 501 -2.82 21.82 -16.63
N ARG A 502 -2.09 22.32 -17.64
CA ARG A 502 -1.49 23.67 -17.65
C ARG A 502 -1.60 24.34 -19.02
N ALA A 503 -1.82 25.65 -19.00
CA ALA A 503 -1.88 26.46 -20.22
C ALA A 503 -0.51 26.51 -20.93
N GLY A 504 -0.52 26.85 -22.23
CA GLY A 504 0.71 27.01 -23.02
C GLY A 504 1.49 25.72 -23.33
N GLY A 505 0.83 24.56 -23.28
CA GLY A 505 1.45 23.26 -23.60
C GLY A 505 2.27 22.63 -22.48
N GLY A 506 2.20 23.17 -21.26
CA GLY A 506 2.97 22.67 -20.11
C GLY A 506 2.34 21.53 -19.32
N SER A 507 1.22 20.95 -19.77
CA SER A 507 0.52 19.86 -19.08
C SER A 507 1.42 18.63 -18.90
N THR A 508 1.25 17.92 -17.78
CA THR A 508 2.05 16.72 -17.47
C THR A 508 1.16 15.55 -17.07
N ILE A 509 1.57 14.34 -17.47
CA ILE A 509 0.90 13.08 -17.11
C ILE A 509 1.80 12.39 -16.08
N ASN A 510 1.25 12.10 -14.90
CA ASN A 510 2.00 11.52 -13.80
C ASN A 510 2.11 10.01 -13.98
N THR A 511 3.28 9.54 -14.41
CA THR A 511 3.63 8.11 -14.52
C THR A 511 4.37 7.58 -13.28
N GLY A 512 4.45 8.38 -12.20
CA GLY A 512 5.09 8.03 -10.93
C GLY A 512 4.21 7.20 -9.99
N ALA A 513 4.71 6.95 -8.78
CA ALA A 513 4.11 6.07 -7.77
C ALA A 513 2.74 6.54 -7.25
N ASN A 514 2.49 7.86 -7.20
CA ASN A 514 1.18 8.47 -6.91
C ASN A 514 0.41 8.86 -8.19
N GLY A 515 0.81 8.32 -9.33
CA GLY A 515 0.20 8.52 -10.64
C GLY A 515 -0.34 7.23 -11.22
N LEU A 516 -0.17 7.05 -12.53
CA LEU A 516 -0.66 5.88 -13.29
C LEU A 516 -0.10 4.53 -12.79
N GLN A 517 0.96 4.50 -11.95
CA GLN A 517 1.39 3.26 -11.28
C GLN A 517 0.32 2.68 -10.34
N ARG A 518 -0.62 3.49 -9.84
CA ARG A 518 -1.79 2.99 -9.10
C ARG A 518 -2.70 2.15 -10.02
N LEU A 519 -2.97 2.67 -11.22
CA LEU A 519 -3.73 1.97 -12.26
C LEU A 519 -3.01 0.68 -12.71
N ASP A 520 -1.68 0.73 -12.90
CA ASP A 520 -0.89 -0.48 -13.22
C ASP A 520 -1.05 -1.58 -12.18
N TYR A 521 -1.13 -1.23 -10.89
CA TYR A 521 -1.31 -2.21 -9.84
C TYR A 521 -2.68 -2.88 -9.93
N ILE A 522 -3.73 -2.10 -10.18
CA ILE A 522 -5.11 -2.59 -10.30
C ILE A 522 -5.26 -3.52 -11.50
N VAL A 523 -4.72 -3.15 -12.66
CA VAL A 523 -4.74 -4.00 -13.86
C VAL A 523 -4.06 -5.35 -13.58
N ARG A 524 -2.83 -5.35 -13.06
CA ARG A 524 -2.12 -6.60 -12.68
C ARG A 524 -2.83 -7.39 -11.57
N ALA A 525 -3.50 -6.72 -10.64
CA ALA A 525 -4.26 -7.37 -9.57
C ALA A 525 -5.57 -7.99 -10.07
N ALA A 526 -6.19 -7.40 -11.11
CA ALA A 526 -7.36 -7.91 -11.81
C ALA A 526 -7.02 -9.11 -12.72
N GLU A 527 -5.89 -9.05 -13.44
CA GLU A 527 -5.34 -10.18 -14.23
C GLU A 527 -5.23 -11.45 -13.39
N ARG A 528 -4.59 -11.36 -12.21
CA ARG A 528 -4.42 -12.49 -11.27
C ARG A 528 -5.73 -13.13 -10.80
N ARG A 529 -6.85 -12.41 -10.89
CA ARG A 529 -8.17 -12.80 -10.36
C ARG A 529 -9.20 -13.09 -11.44
N GLY A 530 -8.86 -12.87 -12.71
CA GLY A 530 -9.80 -12.96 -13.82
C GLY A 530 -10.98 -11.99 -13.64
N ILE A 531 -10.71 -10.78 -13.16
CA ILE A 531 -11.63 -9.63 -13.18
C ILE A 531 -11.33 -8.84 -14.45
N LYS A 532 -12.37 -8.34 -15.12
CA LYS A 532 -12.25 -7.51 -16.32
C LYS A 532 -12.63 -6.06 -16.01
N LEU A 533 -11.85 -5.11 -16.52
CA LEU A 533 -11.93 -3.70 -16.17
C LEU A 533 -12.58 -2.88 -17.28
N ILE A 534 -13.54 -2.02 -16.93
CA ILE A 534 -13.93 -0.89 -17.76
C ILE A 534 -13.20 0.33 -17.20
N ILE A 535 -12.48 1.06 -18.06
CA ILE A 535 -11.61 2.17 -17.67
C ILE A 535 -11.96 3.39 -18.51
N ASN A 536 -12.40 4.47 -17.86
CA ASN A 536 -12.80 5.71 -18.51
C ASN A 536 -11.73 6.81 -18.46
N PHE A 537 -11.71 7.68 -19.47
CA PHE A 537 -10.59 8.62 -19.66
C PHE A 537 -10.81 10.04 -19.14
N VAL A 538 -12.04 10.45 -18.85
CA VAL A 538 -12.38 11.79 -18.32
C VAL A 538 -13.78 11.77 -17.67
N ASN A 539 -14.04 12.67 -16.71
CA ASN A 539 -15.38 12.92 -16.16
C ASN A 539 -16.10 14.01 -16.95
N TYR A 540 -17.41 13.87 -17.20
CA TYR A 540 -18.24 15.05 -17.50
C TYR A 540 -18.40 15.97 -16.28
N TRP A 541 -18.56 15.40 -15.07
CA TRP A 541 -18.68 16.13 -13.81
C TRP A 541 -17.34 16.72 -13.33
N ASP A 542 -17.38 17.44 -12.21
CA ASP A 542 -16.21 18.18 -11.69
C ASP A 542 -15.37 17.33 -10.72
N ASP A 543 -15.89 16.20 -10.25
CA ASP A 543 -15.21 15.26 -9.37
C ASP A 543 -13.97 14.68 -10.03
N TYR A 544 -12.84 14.77 -9.31
CA TYR A 544 -11.51 14.48 -9.83
C TYR A 544 -11.16 15.28 -11.10
N GLY A 545 -11.68 16.51 -11.20
CA GLY A 545 -11.34 17.54 -12.17
C GLY A 545 -12.22 17.57 -13.42
N GLY A 546 -12.25 16.45 -14.15
CA GLY A 546 -13.08 16.25 -15.33
C GLY A 546 -12.97 17.33 -16.41
N MET A 547 -13.99 17.44 -17.27
CA MET A 547 -14.06 18.45 -18.33
C MET A 547 -13.94 19.89 -17.79
N ALA A 548 -14.36 20.14 -16.55
CA ALA A 548 -14.22 21.45 -15.90
C ALA A 548 -12.74 21.85 -15.69
N ALA A 549 -11.86 20.91 -15.33
CA ALA A 549 -10.42 21.16 -15.20
C ALA A 549 -9.78 21.50 -16.56
N TYR A 550 -10.20 20.85 -17.64
CA TYR A 550 -9.80 21.21 -19.01
C TYR A 550 -10.30 22.60 -19.40
N VAL A 551 -11.58 22.92 -19.16
CA VAL A 551 -12.16 24.24 -19.46
C VAL A 551 -11.45 25.36 -18.69
N ARG A 552 -11.11 25.15 -17.42
CA ARG A 552 -10.36 26.12 -16.60
C ARG A 552 -8.97 26.45 -17.16
N VAL A 553 -8.37 25.53 -17.93
CA VAL A 553 -7.00 25.65 -18.45
C VAL A 553 -6.94 26.06 -19.93
N PHE A 554 -7.86 25.55 -20.74
CA PHE A 554 -7.89 25.74 -22.21
C PHE A 554 -9.03 26.66 -22.69
N GLY A 555 -9.87 27.15 -21.78
CA GLY A 555 -10.98 28.06 -22.08
C GLY A 555 -12.22 27.39 -22.69
N GLY A 556 -13.26 28.21 -22.88
CA GLY A 556 -14.58 27.79 -23.36
C GLY A 556 -15.55 27.40 -22.24
N SER A 557 -16.45 26.47 -22.55
CA SER A 557 -17.40 25.81 -21.64
C SER A 557 -17.39 24.30 -21.85
N LYS A 558 -18.07 23.52 -20.98
CA LYS A 558 -18.20 22.06 -21.14
C LYS A 558 -18.77 21.68 -22.53
N ASN A 559 -19.78 22.41 -23.02
CA ASN A 559 -20.34 22.19 -24.35
C ASN A 559 -19.32 22.39 -25.49
N THR A 560 -18.39 23.33 -25.35
CA THR A 560 -17.32 23.55 -26.34
C THR A 560 -16.09 22.67 -26.12
N TRP A 561 -16.01 21.92 -25.02
CA TRP A 561 -14.85 21.05 -24.72
C TRP A 561 -14.62 20.01 -25.81
N TYR A 562 -15.71 19.45 -26.36
CA TYR A 562 -15.70 18.46 -27.45
C TYR A 562 -15.02 18.95 -28.74
N THR A 563 -15.01 20.28 -28.97
CA THR A 563 -14.43 20.91 -30.17
C THR A 563 -13.24 21.82 -29.88
N ASN A 564 -12.88 22.05 -28.61
CA ASN A 564 -11.69 22.80 -28.22
C ASN A 564 -10.43 21.99 -28.58
N ALA A 565 -9.71 22.43 -29.61
CA ALA A 565 -8.55 21.73 -30.15
C ALA A 565 -7.43 21.50 -29.14
N ALA A 566 -7.19 22.45 -28.21
CA ALA A 566 -6.15 22.30 -27.19
C ALA A 566 -6.56 21.28 -26.12
N ALA A 567 -7.82 21.32 -25.66
CA ALA A 567 -8.36 20.35 -24.73
C ALA A 567 -8.37 18.93 -25.33
N GLN A 568 -8.86 18.77 -26.57
CA GLN A 568 -8.89 17.49 -27.26
C GLN A 568 -7.49 16.95 -27.60
N ALA A 569 -6.51 17.80 -27.89
CA ALA A 569 -5.11 17.38 -28.08
C ALA A 569 -4.52 16.80 -26.78
N GLN A 570 -4.70 17.49 -25.64
CA GLN A 570 -4.24 17.00 -24.34
C GLN A 570 -4.98 15.72 -23.92
N TYR A 571 -6.29 15.66 -24.13
CA TYR A 571 -7.12 14.50 -23.85
C TYR A 571 -6.70 13.27 -24.67
N ARG A 572 -6.44 13.43 -25.98
CA ARG A 572 -5.87 12.35 -26.83
C ARG A 572 -4.45 11.94 -26.46
N ALA A 573 -3.66 12.83 -25.85
CA ALA A 573 -2.37 12.48 -25.26
C ALA A 573 -2.56 11.64 -23.98
N TYR A 574 -3.54 11.98 -23.14
CA TYR A 574 -3.90 11.21 -21.94
C TYR A 574 -4.41 9.81 -22.28
N ILE A 575 -5.36 9.68 -23.21
CA ILE A 575 -5.82 8.39 -23.76
C ILE A 575 -4.61 7.53 -24.16
N ARG A 576 -3.68 8.09 -24.95
CA ARG A 576 -2.49 7.35 -25.41
C ARG A 576 -1.62 6.89 -24.25
N ALA A 577 -1.41 7.75 -23.25
CA ALA A 577 -0.61 7.44 -22.08
C ALA A 577 -1.23 6.37 -21.16
N VAL A 578 -2.56 6.20 -21.16
CA VAL A 578 -3.26 5.13 -20.45
C VAL A 578 -3.32 3.84 -21.28
N VAL A 579 -3.87 3.90 -22.50
CA VAL A 579 -4.08 2.74 -23.37
C VAL A 579 -2.77 1.99 -23.64
N SER A 580 -1.69 2.69 -23.99
CA SER A 580 -0.40 2.08 -24.33
C SER A 580 0.26 1.27 -23.20
N ARG A 581 -0.23 1.37 -21.96
CA ARG A 581 0.25 0.59 -20.81
C ARG A 581 -0.36 -0.82 -20.77
N PHE A 582 -1.52 -1.01 -21.40
CA PHE A 582 -2.42 -2.14 -21.16
C PHE A 582 -2.97 -2.81 -22.44
N VAL A 583 -2.49 -2.44 -23.63
CA VAL A 583 -2.88 -3.03 -24.94
C VAL A 583 -2.82 -4.56 -24.97
N ASP A 584 -1.86 -5.15 -24.26
CA ASP A 584 -1.67 -6.61 -24.19
C ASP A 584 -2.32 -7.25 -22.94
N SER A 585 -2.98 -6.47 -22.07
CA SER A 585 -3.52 -6.97 -20.79
C SER A 585 -4.90 -7.62 -20.97
N PRO A 586 -5.06 -8.94 -20.76
CA PRO A 586 -6.35 -9.62 -20.89
C PRO A 586 -7.32 -9.29 -19.75
N ALA A 587 -6.98 -8.36 -18.85
CA ALA A 587 -7.86 -7.83 -17.81
C ALA A 587 -8.63 -6.59 -18.25
N ILE A 588 -8.36 -5.98 -19.41
CA ILE A 588 -9.22 -4.91 -19.93
C ILE A 588 -10.47 -5.54 -20.58
N LEU A 589 -11.66 -5.08 -20.19
CA LEU A 589 -12.90 -5.36 -20.91
C LEU A 589 -13.07 -4.32 -22.01
N ALA A 590 -13.05 -3.04 -21.62
CA ALA A 590 -13.24 -1.93 -22.54
C ALA A 590 -12.53 -0.65 -22.10
N TRP A 591 -12.19 0.13 -23.11
CA TRP A 591 -11.91 1.56 -23.00
C TRP A 591 -13.21 2.35 -23.08
N GLU A 592 -13.51 3.18 -22.09
CA GLU A 592 -14.69 4.03 -22.06
C GLU A 592 -14.28 5.47 -22.34
N LEU A 593 -15.00 6.16 -23.23
CA LEU A 593 -14.60 7.51 -23.63
C LEU A 593 -14.72 8.51 -22.48
N ALA A 594 -15.85 8.56 -21.77
CA ALA A 594 -16.01 9.44 -20.63
C ALA A 594 -17.06 8.90 -19.66
N ASN A 595 -16.96 9.28 -18.38
CA ASN A 595 -18.07 9.16 -17.46
C ASN A 595 -19.16 10.19 -17.83
N GLU A 596 -20.34 9.70 -18.22
CA GLU A 596 -21.58 10.47 -18.43
C GLU A 596 -21.44 11.72 -19.34
N PRO A 597 -20.86 11.61 -20.55
CA PRO A 597 -20.68 12.76 -21.45
C PRO A 597 -22.00 13.37 -21.89
N ARG A 598 -22.24 14.63 -21.47
CA ARG A 598 -23.36 15.46 -21.92
C ARG A 598 -22.90 16.75 -22.62
N CYS A 599 -23.78 17.31 -23.44
CA CYS A 599 -23.63 18.60 -24.10
C CYS A 599 -25.00 19.29 -24.05
N ASN A 600 -25.31 19.92 -22.91
CA ASN A 600 -26.65 20.43 -22.60
C ASN A 600 -27.08 21.51 -23.61
N GLY A 601 -28.22 21.29 -24.29
CA GLY A 601 -28.73 22.16 -25.35
C GLY A 601 -27.97 22.10 -26.68
N CYS A 602 -27.00 21.20 -26.83
CA CYS A 602 -26.26 21.02 -28.09
C CYS A 602 -27.04 20.17 -29.10
N PRO A 603 -26.78 20.31 -30.42
CA PRO A 603 -27.13 19.29 -31.39
C PRO A 603 -26.45 17.96 -31.02
N THR A 604 -27.20 16.85 -31.06
CA THR A 604 -26.71 15.51 -30.67
C THR A 604 -25.49 15.05 -31.48
N SER A 605 -25.38 15.54 -32.72
CA SER A 605 -24.25 15.32 -33.62
C SER A 605 -22.89 15.80 -33.06
N VAL A 606 -22.86 16.69 -32.05
CA VAL A 606 -21.62 17.09 -31.37
C VAL A 606 -20.99 15.89 -30.66
N ILE A 607 -21.75 15.19 -29.83
CA ILE A 607 -21.27 13.99 -29.11
C ILE A 607 -21.06 12.84 -30.10
N THR A 608 -22.00 12.57 -31.01
CA THR A 608 -21.86 11.48 -31.98
C THR A 608 -20.61 11.63 -32.86
N LYS A 609 -20.27 12.86 -33.29
CA LYS A 609 -19.03 13.13 -34.03
C LYS A 609 -17.79 12.93 -33.15
N TRP A 610 -17.76 13.54 -31.95
CA TRP A 610 -16.63 13.40 -31.02
C TRP A 610 -16.37 11.94 -30.65
N ALA A 611 -17.43 11.18 -30.35
CA ALA A 611 -17.37 9.76 -30.03
C ALA A 611 -16.86 8.93 -31.22
N THR A 612 -17.30 9.24 -32.45
CA THR A 612 -16.79 8.59 -33.68
C THR A 612 -15.29 8.81 -33.83
N GLU A 613 -14.83 10.06 -33.77
CA GLU A 613 -13.42 10.41 -33.98
C GLU A 613 -12.49 9.97 -32.83
N THR A 614 -13.03 9.82 -31.62
CA THR A 614 -12.26 9.44 -30.42
C THR A 614 -12.19 7.92 -30.29
N SER A 615 -13.30 7.20 -30.46
CA SER A 615 -13.29 5.72 -30.46
C SER A 615 -12.45 5.14 -31.60
N ALA A 616 -12.49 5.74 -32.81
CA ALA A 616 -11.62 5.35 -33.91
C ALA A 616 -10.12 5.59 -33.60
N TYR A 617 -9.80 6.59 -32.77
CA TYR A 617 -8.43 6.84 -32.29
C TYR A 617 -8.02 5.88 -31.18
N VAL A 618 -8.92 5.46 -30.29
CA VAL A 618 -8.65 4.38 -29.33
C VAL A 618 -8.37 3.08 -30.09
N LYS A 619 -9.22 2.72 -31.07
CA LYS A 619 -9.03 1.52 -31.91
C LYS A 619 -7.76 1.52 -32.77
N SER A 620 -7.17 2.68 -33.07
CA SER A 620 -5.87 2.76 -33.78
C SER A 620 -4.66 2.65 -32.85
N LEU A 621 -4.86 2.79 -31.53
CA LEU A 621 -3.86 2.50 -30.50
C LEU A 621 -3.98 1.05 -30.00
N ASP A 622 -5.20 0.52 -29.94
CA ASP A 622 -5.53 -0.79 -29.39
C ASP A 622 -6.61 -1.50 -30.23
N PRO A 623 -6.23 -2.49 -31.06
CA PRO A 623 -7.17 -3.30 -31.83
C PRO A 623 -7.72 -4.51 -31.04
N ASN A 624 -7.24 -4.77 -29.82
CA ASN A 624 -7.54 -5.98 -29.04
C ASN A 624 -8.80 -5.81 -28.19
N HIS A 625 -8.99 -4.62 -27.60
CA HIS A 625 -10.03 -4.38 -26.60
C HIS A 625 -11.30 -3.74 -27.17
N LEU A 626 -12.40 -3.91 -26.43
CA LEU A 626 -13.67 -3.25 -26.74
C LEU A 626 -13.57 -1.75 -26.41
N VAL A 627 -14.45 -0.94 -27.02
CA VAL A 627 -14.57 0.50 -26.75
C VAL A 627 -16.05 0.85 -26.58
N THR A 628 -16.36 1.65 -25.57
CA THR A 628 -17.71 2.17 -25.28
C THR A 628 -17.70 3.67 -25.01
N LEU A 629 -18.86 4.31 -25.01
CA LEU A 629 -19.02 5.74 -24.80
C LEU A 629 -19.01 6.11 -23.30
N GLY A 630 -19.77 5.40 -22.47
CA GLY A 630 -19.96 5.71 -21.04
C GLY A 630 -21.09 6.72 -20.77
N ASP A 631 -22.02 6.86 -21.71
CA ASP A 631 -23.20 7.71 -21.60
C ASP A 631 -24.35 7.06 -20.81
N GLU A 632 -25.21 7.90 -20.23
CA GLU A 632 -26.36 7.50 -19.42
C GLU A 632 -27.50 6.86 -20.23
N GLY A 633 -27.44 6.86 -21.57
CA GLY A 633 -28.49 6.37 -22.47
C GLY A 633 -29.51 7.44 -22.90
N PHE A 634 -29.29 8.72 -22.58
CA PHE A 634 -30.24 9.77 -22.90
C PHE A 634 -30.48 9.98 -24.41
N GLY A 635 -31.65 10.52 -24.74
CA GLY A 635 -32.06 10.73 -26.13
C GLY A 635 -32.38 9.42 -26.84
N LEU A 636 -33.56 8.88 -26.55
CA LEU A 636 -34.07 7.65 -27.16
C LEU A 636 -35.59 7.78 -27.33
N GLN A 637 -36.17 7.17 -28.37
CA GLN A 637 -37.61 7.18 -28.54
C GLN A 637 -38.28 6.38 -27.40
N GLY A 638 -39.07 7.05 -26.56
CA GLY A 638 -39.73 6.47 -25.40
C GLY A 638 -41.01 7.22 -24.99
N ASP A 639 -41.26 7.34 -23.69
CA ASP A 639 -42.51 7.91 -23.13
C ASP A 639 -42.55 9.45 -23.07
N GLY A 640 -41.47 10.12 -23.46
CA GLY A 640 -41.35 11.58 -23.46
C GLY A 640 -40.91 12.19 -22.12
N SER A 641 -40.64 11.40 -21.08
CA SER A 641 -39.95 11.88 -19.88
C SER A 641 -38.54 12.39 -20.20
N TYR A 642 -38.01 13.28 -19.34
CA TYR A 642 -36.73 13.98 -19.55
C TYR A 642 -35.56 13.07 -20.00
N PRO A 643 -35.32 11.88 -19.40
CA PRO A 643 -34.25 10.98 -19.85
C PRO A 643 -34.36 10.53 -21.32
N TYR A 644 -35.57 10.36 -21.86
CA TYR A 644 -35.78 10.02 -23.27
C TYR A 644 -35.58 11.23 -24.21
N GLN A 645 -35.54 12.45 -23.69
CA GLN A 645 -35.33 13.65 -24.50
C GLN A 645 -33.86 13.82 -24.92
N PHE A 646 -33.65 14.47 -26.06
CA PHE A 646 -32.33 14.73 -26.64
C PHE A 646 -31.65 15.99 -26.07
N THR A 647 -32.18 16.56 -24.99
CA THR A 647 -31.78 17.89 -24.44
C THR A 647 -30.37 17.89 -23.85
N GLU A 648 -29.84 16.75 -23.45
CA GLU A 648 -28.44 16.62 -22.98
C GLU A 648 -27.44 16.41 -24.13
N GLY A 649 -27.85 16.56 -25.39
CA GLY A 649 -26.96 16.43 -26.55
C GLY A 649 -26.52 14.99 -26.85
N VAL A 650 -27.22 14.00 -26.26
CA VAL A 650 -27.01 12.57 -26.50
C VAL A 650 -28.14 12.06 -27.42
N ASP A 651 -27.82 11.15 -28.32
CA ASP A 651 -28.78 10.32 -29.07
C ASP A 651 -28.25 8.88 -29.00
N PHE A 652 -28.83 8.09 -28.10
CA PHE A 652 -28.37 6.73 -27.82
C PHE A 652 -28.36 5.84 -29.07
N LYS A 653 -29.35 6.01 -29.96
CA LYS A 653 -29.47 5.22 -31.19
C LYS A 653 -28.44 5.63 -32.24
N ALA A 654 -28.16 6.92 -32.38
CA ALA A 654 -27.10 7.42 -33.26
C ALA A 654 -25.71 7.02 -32.75
N ASN A 655 -25.48 7.09 -31.43
CA ASN A 655 -24.23 6.67 -30.81
C ASN A 655 -24.00 5.15 -30.96
N LEU A 656 -25.04 4.33 -30.76
CA LEU A 656 -24.99 2.89 -31.05
C LEU A 656 -24.62 2.55 -32.51
N ALA A 657 -24.91 3.42 -33.48
CA ALA A 657 -24.56 3.20 -34.88
C ALA A 657 -23.06 3.42 -35.19
N ILE A 658 -22.28 4.00 -34.27
CA ILE A 658 -20.84 4.24 -34.44
C ILE A 658 -20.10 2.90 -34.54
N LYS A 659 -19.39 2.66 -35.64
CA LYS A 659 -18.73 1.36 -35.92
C LYS A 659 -17.59 1.00 -34.96
N SER A 660 -16.94 2.00 -34.38
CA SER A 660 -15.80 1.85 -33.46
C SER A 660 -16.19 1.79 -31.98
N LEU A 661 -17.49 1.85 -31.65
CA LEU A 661 -18.03 1.48 -30.34
C LEU A 661 -18.61 0.06 -30.44
N ASP A 662 -18.22 -0.85 -29.55
CA ASP A 662 -18.59 -2.27 -29.68
C ASP A 662 -19.90 -2.62 -28.94
N PHE A 663 -20.28 -1.84 -27.94
CA PHE A 663 -21.52 -1.97 -27.15
C PHE A 663 -22.07 -0.61 -26.74
N GLY A 664 -23.32 -0.59 -26.25
CA GLY A 664 -23.95 0.59 -25.65
C GLY A 664 -23.97 0.54 -24.14
N THR A 665 -23.95 1.72 -23.51
CA THR A 665 -23.99 1.94 -22.06
C THR A 665 -25.21 2.77 -21.71
N PHE A 666 -25.83 2.49 -20.57
CA PHE A 666 -26.87 3.37 -20.01
C PHE A 666 -26.91 3.23 -18.49
N HIS A 667 -27.33 4.29 -17.81
CA HIS A 667 -27.37 4.38 -16.35
C HIS A 667 -28.83 4.46 -15.85
N LEU A 668 -29.07 4.49 -14.54
CA LEU A 668 -30.41 4.73 -13.97
C LEU A 668 -30.37 5.33 -12.55
N TYR A 669 -30.81 6.59 -12.43
CA TYR A 669 -30.98 7.29 -11.15
C TYR A 669 -32.33 8.02 -11.05
N PRO A 670 -33.45 7.33 -10.75
CA PRO A 670 -34.80 7.91 -10.80
C PRO A 670 -34.97 9.10 -9.85
N SER A 671 -34.31 9.05 -8.69
CA SER A 671 -34.26 10.13 -7.70
C SER A 671 -33.64 11.43 -8.21
N HIS A 672 -32.72 11.36 -9.18
CA HIS A 672 -32.10 12.54 -9.80
C HIS A 672 -32.86 13.01 -11.03
N TRP A 673 -33.59 12.12 -11.69
CA TRP A 673 -34.24 12.37 -12.98
C TRP A 673 -35.74 12.70 -12.86
N GLY A 674 -36.30 12.66 -11.65
CA GLY A 674 -37.72 12.94 -11.40
C GLY A 674 -38.67 11.85 -11.88
N THR A 675 -38.20 10.60 -11.96
CA THR A 675 -38.99 9.44 -12.40
C THR A 675 -39.27 8.48 -11.24
N SER A 676 -40.28 7.60 -11.39
CA SER A 676 -40.56 6.56 -10.39
C SER A 676 -39.55 5.40 -10.49
N PHE A 677 -39.39 4.64 -9.41
CA PHE A 677 -38.50 3.46 -9.45
C PHE A 677 -39.02 2.37 -10.41
N ASP A 678 -40.35 2.20 -10.52
CA ASP A 678 -40.95 1.23 -11.46
C ASP A 678 -40.67 1.56 -12.94
N TRP A 679 -40.58 2.85 -13.28
CA TRP A 679 -40.24 3.34 -14.62
C TRP A 679 -38.89 2.80 -15.12
N GLY A 680 -37.95 2.53 -14.21
CA GLY A 680 -36.65 1.93 -14.53
C GLY A 680 -36.73 0.62 -15.32
N ASN A 681 -37.77 -0.18 -15.10
CA ASN A 681 -37.99 -1.41 -15.89
C ASN A 681 -38.39 -1.12 -17.35
N GLY A 682 -39.01 0.04 -17.61
CA GLY A 682 -39.23 0.54 -18.97
C GLY A 682 -37.92 0.98 -19.61
N TRP A 683 -37.13 1.78 -18.89
CA TRP A 683 -35.82 2.27 -19.31
C TRP A 683 -34.88 1.15 -19.78
N VAL A 684 -34.67 0.12 -18.94
CA VAL A 684 -33.84 -1.06 -19.26
C VAL A 684 -34.32 -1.77 -20.54
N ARG A 685 -35.63 -1.97 -20.70
CA ARG A 685 -36.20 -2.65 -21.89
C ARG A 685 -36.02 -1.85 -23.18
N SER A 686 -36.18 -0.53 -23.13
CA SER A 686 -35.98 0.35 -24.29
C SER A 686 -34.53 0.31 -24.78
N HIS A 687 -33.57 0.35 -23.86
CA HIS A 687 -32.13 0.30 -24.19
C HIS A 687 -31.73 -1.08 -24.72
N ALA A 688 -32.17 -2.16 -24.05
CA ALA A 688 -31.95 -3.52 -24.53
C ALA A 688 -32.48 -3.72 -25.96
N ALA A 689 -33.68 -3.23 -26.26
CA ALA A 689 -34.27 -3.29 -27.59
C ALA A 689 -33.48 -2.50 -28.64
N ALA A 690 -32.97 -1.30 -28.30
CA ALA A 690 -32.13 -0.50 -29.18
C ALA A 690 -30.78 -1.18 -29.47
N CYS A 691 -30.10 -1.70 -28.44
CA CYS A 691 -28.87 -2.49 -28.58
C CYS A 691 -29.08 -3.75 -29.43
N LYS A 692 -30.15 -4.51 -29.17
CA LYS A 692 -30.54 -5.68 -29.97
C LYS A 692 -30.77 -5.30 -31.44
N ALA A 693 -31.48 -4.20 -31.71
CA ALA A 693 -31.72 -3.72 -33.07
C ALA A 693 -30.44 -3.25 -33.78
N ALA A 694 -29.45 -2.74 -33.03
CA ALA A 694 -28.12 -2.40 -33.54
C ALA A 694 -27.19 -3.63 -33.70
N GLY A 695 -27.60 -4.82 -33.25
CA GLY A 695 -26.79 -6.03 -33.26
C GLY A 695 -25.63 -6.00 -32.25
N LYS A 696 -25.72 -5.16 -31.20
CA LYS A 696 -24.66 -4.95 -30.21
C LYS A 696 -25.12 -5.31 -28.79
N PRO A 697 -24.20 -5.66 -27.88
CA PRO A 697 -24.50 -5.73 -26.46
C PRO A 697 -24.92 -4.38 -25.87
N CYS A 698 -25.70 -4.43 -24.79
CA CYS A 698 -25.95 -3.33 -23.87
C CYS A 698 -25.37 -3.66 -22.48
N VAL A 699 -24.79 -2.66 -21.81
CA VAL A 699 -24.38 -2.72 -20.42
C VAL A 699 -25.20 -1.71 -19.62
N PHE A 700 -25.86 -2.21 -18.58
CA PHE A 700 -26.52 -1.37 -17.59
C PHE A 700 -25.47 -0.93 -16.58
N GLU A 701 -24.77 0.16 -16.89
CA GLU A 701 -23.41 0.46 -16.42
C GLU A 701 -23.36 1.17 -15.06
N GLU A 702 -24.44 1.83 -14.68
CA GLU A 702 -24.67 2.32 -13.32
C GLU A 702 -26.15 2.26 -12.98
N TYR A 703 -26.47 1.95 -11.72
CA TYR A 703 -27.81 2.14 -11.18
C TYR A 703 -27.78 2.22 -9.67
N GLY A 704 -28.68 3.02 -9.11
CA GLY A 704 -28.82 3.20 -7.67
C GLY A 704 -30.21 3.68 -7.25
N ALA A 705 -30.57 3.33 -6.02
CA ALA A 705 -31.66 3.95 -5.27
C ALA A 705 -31.09 4.44 -3.93
N PRO A 706 -31.46 5.60 -3.38
CA PRO A 706 -30.84 6.14 -2.15
C PRO A 706 -31.26 5.41 -0.87
N GLN A 707 -32.33 4.61 -0.93
CA GLN A 707 -32.89 3.86 0.19
C GLN A 707 -33.56 2.58 -0.31
N ASN A 708 -33.88 1.65 0.61
CA ASN A 708 -34.59 0.40 0.30
C ASN A 708 -33.99 -0.38 -0.89
N HIS A 709 -32.65 -0.42 -0.96
CA HIS A 709 -31.89 -0.81 -2.15
C HIS A 709 -32.37 -2.14 -2.73
N CYS A 710 -32.44 -3.19 -1.91
CA CYS A 710 -32.94 -4.51 -2.31
C CYS A 710 -34.33 -4.44 -2.98
N ALA A 711 -35.30 -3.74 -2.39
CA ALA A 711 -36.68 -3.73 -2.89
C ALA A 711 -36.82 -2.96 -4.22
N LEU A 712 -36.08 -1.87 -4.39
CA LEU A 712 -36.19 -0.99 -5.55
C LEU A 712 -35.31 -1.41 -6.73
N GLN A 713 -34.10 -1.93 -6.47
CA GLN A 713 -33.14 -2.28 -7.52
C GLN A 713 -33.32 -3.73 -8.03
N ARG A 714 -33.83 -4.65 -7.21
CA ARG A 714 -34.00 -6.07 -7.61
C ARG A 714 -34.92 -6.27 -8.82
N PRO A 715 -36.03 -5.54 -9.01
CA PRO A 715 -36.83 -5.59 -10.24
C PRO A 715 -36.04 -5.24 -11.50
N TRP A 716 -35.14 -4.25 -11.42
CA TRP A 716 -34.32 -3.82 -12.56
C TRP A 716 -33.30 -4.89 -12.95
N GLN A 717 -32.64 -5.51 -11.96
CA GLN A 717 -31.75 -6.65 -12.18
C GLN A 717 -32.44 -7.81 -12.90
N VAL A 718 -33.65 -8.17 -12.44
CA VAL A 718 -34.45 -9.24 -13.06
C VAL A 718 -34.87 -8.85 -14.47
N THR A 719 -35.23 -7.59 -14.71
CA THR A 719 -35.59 -7.09 -16.04
C THR A 719 -34.38 -7.08 -16.98
N SER A 720 -33.19 -6.70 -16.49
CA SER A 720 -31.94 -6.67 -17.27
C SER A 720 -31.54 -8.07 -17.75
N VAL A 721 -31.50 -9.06 -16.83
CA VAL A 721 -31.16 -10.46 -17.16
C VAL A 721 -32.10 -11.05 -18.22
N ASN A 722 -33.41 -10.76 -18.11
CA ASN A 722 -34.45 -11.27 -18.99
C ASN A 722 -34.62 -10.46 -20.30
N SER A 723 -33.95 -9.31 -20.46
CA SER A 723 -34.07 -8.48 -21.66
C SER A 723 -33.04 -8.87 -22.73
N GLU A 724 -33.51 -9.34 -23.88
CA GLU A 724 -32.65 -9.61 -25.04
C GLU A 724 -31.98 -8.33 -25.53
N GLY A 725 -30.64 -8.36 -25.67
CA GLY A 725 -29.82 -7.18 -25.95
C GLY A 725 -28.88 -6.83 -24.80
N MET A 726 -29.25 -7.14 -23.56
CA MET A 726 -28.40 -6.93 -22.39
C MET A 726 -27.27 -7.96 -22.30
N ALA A 727 -26.08 -7.55 -21.88
CA ALA A 727 -24.93 -8.44 -21.66
C ALA A 727 -24.35 -8.35 -20.25
N ALA A 728 -24.49 -7.21 -19.57
CA ALA A 728 -24.11 -7.07 -18.19
C ALA A 728 -24.92 -5.99 -17.45
N ASP A 729 -24.90 -6.06 -16.12
CA ASP A 729 -25.26 -4.95 -15.24
C ASP A 729 -24.20 -4.74 -14.15
N LEU A 730 -24.04 -3.47 -13.77
CA LEU A 730 -23.02 -2.96 -12.88
C LEU A 730 -23.70 -1.99 -11.90
N PHE A 731 -23.98 -2.43 -10.66
CA PHE A 731 -24.58 -1.54 -9.68
C PHE A 731 -23.61 -0.41 -9.29
N TRP A 732 -24.17 0.75 -8.96
CA TRP A 732 -23.45 1.82 -8.29
C TRP A 732 -23.80 1.80 -6.79
N GLN A 733 -22.85 1.66 -5.86
CA GLN A 733 -21.45 1.29 -6.06
C GLN A 733 -20.95 0.33 -4.97
N LEU A 734 -19.77 -0.24 -5.18
CA LEU A 734 -19.11 -1.11 -4.21
C LEU A 734 -18.78 -0.37 -2.92
N GLY A 735 -19.27 -0.89 -1.80
CA GLY A 735 -18.80 -0.54 -0.46
C GLY A 735 -17.95 -1.65 0.16
N THR A 736 -16.90 -1.30 0.89
CA THR A 736 -16.13 -2.27 1.69
C THR A 736 -15.43 -1.60 2.87
N THR A 737 -14.71 -2.38 3.68
CA THR A 737 -13.85 -1.88 4.77
C THR A 737 -12.39 -2.13 4.42
N LEU A 738 -11.63 -1.05 4.29
CA LEU A 738 -10.21 -1.02 3.96
C LEU A 738 -9.36 -0.75 5.21
N SER A 739 -8.04 -0.76 5.07
CA SER A 739 -7.12 -0.36 6.15
C SER A 739 -7.30 1.08 6.65
N THR A 740 -8.05 1.90 5.93
CA THR A 740 -8.44 3.29 6.29
C THR A 740 -9.85 3.40 6.88
N GLY A 741 -10.58 2.30 7.09
CA GLY A 741 -11.99 2.28 7.50
C GLY A 741 -12.95 1.91 6.36
N ARG A 742 -14.26 2.12 6.57
CA ARG A 742 -15.26 1.98 5.49
C ARG A 742 -14.92 2.92 4.33
N THR A 743 -15.14 2.46 3.10
CA THR A 743 -15.12 3.31 1.90
C THR A 743 -16.18 4.40 1.99
N HIS A 744 -16.08 5.41 1.13
CA HIS A 744 -17.09 6.47 1.01
C HIS A 744 -18.50 5.86 0.87
N ASP A 745 -19.48 6.49 1.51
CA ASP A 745 -20.90 6.20 1.36
C ASP A 745 -21.59 7.43 0.76
N ASP A 746 -22.20 7.24 -0.40
CA ASP A 746 -22.93 8.25 -1.16
C ASP A 746 -24.45 7.99 -1.19
N THR A 747 -24.96 7.20 -0.22
CA THR A 747 -26.34 6.69 -0.11
C THR A 747 -26.73 5.59 -1.11
N PHE A 748 -25.93 5.35 -2.14
CA PHE A 748 -26.13 4.27 -3.12
C PHE A 748 -25.21 3.06 -2.86
N THR A 749 -24.27 3.19 -1.92
CA THR A 749 -23.18 2.24 -1.71
C THR A 749 -23.67 0.91 -1.10
N ILE A 750 -23.41 -0.21 -1.79
CA ILE A 750 -23.75 -1.57 -1.34
C ILE A 750 -22.52 -2.23 -0.72
N TYR A 751 -22.52 -2.40 0.60
CA TYR A 751 -21.34 -2.86 1.35
C TYR A 751 -21.21 -4.39 1.44
N VAL A 752 -20.00 -4.90 1.16
CA VAL A 752 -19.65 -6.33 1.29
C VAL A 752 -19.99 -6.86 2.68
N GLY A 753 -20.99 -7.74 2.76
CA GLY A 753 -21.41 -8.41 3.99
C GLY A 753 -22.72 -7.89 4.59
N ASP A 754 -23.19 -6.71 4.19
CA ASP A 754 -24.47 -6.13 4.66
C ASP A 754 -25.67 -6.81 3.95
N SER A 755 -26.90 -6.58 4.44
CA SER A 755 -28.11 -7.28 3.95
C SER A 755 -28.39 -7.07 2.46
N ASP A 756 -28.17 -5.85 1.97
CA ASP A 756 -28.39 -5.51 0.56
C ASP A 756 -27.36 -6.18 -0.36
N TRP A 757 -26.14 -6.47 0.13
CA TRP A 757 -25.16 -7.28 -0.62
C TRP A 757 -25.69 -8.70 -0.89
N LYS A 758 -26.34 -9.32 0.10
CA LYS A 758 -26.96 -10.63 -0.14
C LYS A 758 -28.04 -10.54 -1.22
N CYS A 759 -28.93 -9.56 -1.14
CA CYS A 759 -30.05 -9.42 -2.08
C CYS A 759 -29.62 -9.05 -3.50
N LEU A 760 -28.73 -8.06 -3.64
CA LEU A 760 -28.37 -7.45 -4.92
C LEU A 760 -27.10 -8.04 -5.55
N VAL A 761 -26.23 -8.71 -4.77
CA VAL A 761 -25.03 -9.36 -5.31
C VAL A 761 -25.15 -10.87 -5.25
N THR A 762 -25.24 -11.47 -4.06
CA THR A 762 -25.20 -12.93 -3.90
C THR A 762 -26.37 -13.61 -4.61
N ASP A 763 -27.60 -13.16 -4.36
CA ASP A 763 -28.80 -13.74 -4.96
C ASP A 763 -28.99 -13.34 -6.43
N HIS A 764 -28.29 -12.31 -6.90
CA HIS A 764 -28.24 -11.91 -8.31
C HIS A 764 -27.28 -12.78 -9.13
N VAL A 765 -26.04 -12.91 -8.68
CA VAL A 765 -25.05 -13.81 -9.29
C VAL A 765 -25.55 -15.26 -9.30
N ALA A 766 -26.24 -15.70 -8.24
CA ALA A 766 -26.88 -17.01 -8.18
C ALA A 766 -28.06 -17.18 -9.16
N ALA A 767 -28.74 -16.10 -9.55
CA ALA A 767 -29.80 -16.14 -10.56
C ALA A 767 -29.27 -16.16 -12.00
N ILE A 768 -28.14 -15.48 -12.26
CA ILE A 768 -27.44 -15.49 -13.57
C ILE A 768 -26.80 -16.85 -13.87
N GLY A 769 -26.46 -17.62 -12.84
CA GLY A 769 -25.82 -18.94 -12.95
C GLY A 769 -26.75 -20.14 -13.12
N ARG A 770 -28.05 -19.93 -13.34
CA ARG A 770 -29.08 -20.98 -13.48
C ARG A 770 -29.56 -21.14 -14.92
#